data_AF-A0A7X5BUS8-F1
#
_entry.id   AF-A0A7X5BUS8-F1
#
_cell.length_a   1.000
_cell.length_b   1.000
_cell.length_c   1.000
_cell.angle_alpha   90.00
_cell.angle_beta   90.00
_cell.angle_gamma   90.00
#
_symmetry.space_group_name_H-M   'P 1'
#
loop_
_entity.id
_entity.type
_entity.pdbx_description
1 polymer ?
#
loop_
_entity_poly.entity_id
_entity_poly.type
_entity_poly.pdbx_seq_one_letter_code
_entity_poly.pdbx_strand_id
1 'polypeptide(L)'
;MRRPLLLLAGPLLLTCALSACAKLETPHPELVTDGPHSVLVGQAIQLTVTTREATDDGYHWESEAPAIATVDDSGQVTGVGAGETTIKVTGASSRLEARHVVVVMGGLAGDGGVDPNQVPYYLAWSGSPHADTTAEAFSHWNEDGLVPASCARCHSSEGYIDFLGGDGSAPGRVDAPAPTQSVVRCETCHDSAASSLTAITFPSGKQVTGLGPEARCVVCHQGRAAGRDIDAQVADAGVVGEDTASPALGFTNIHYYPAGATLFASQAAGGYQYAEQVYDSRFRHVPSFDKCNECHDPHTTRVRWDACATCHPGVTDVTKAWDIRQIASRNQDYDGDHNRTEGIYYEIQGLRDRLLAAIQRYGAERARPLCYGNAHPYWFRDTNGDGTCNPAEATATNAFAGWTPRLQKAAYNYQLSRVDPGAFAHNAKYIIQLLHDSTQSLNTALSVPFDTSLLVRNDPGHFNGASKAARNWDSSETVQASCSRCHSGAQGYRFFVQYGVGQLVPETANGLECSTCHENFEPDYDVFVPAQTWLPDGKTVNLPGQDNLCANCHIGRASKATIDTALSAGGTPRFQNVHYLPAAGTREGTLARIGYEYPNKTYAGRLTHMGGVQCTSCHVPGKSNHTFRIQDAWNERCETCHADQSSAEQIRLVHLSDYDGDGNTAEPLEAEVEGMAARLLTAMRGVTNNGLCYNGDVNPYFFKDTDKNGTCSATESVSANAFAPFTPALVKAAHNYQLSKKDPGAWAHNFNYVGQLLYDSVEDLTGAAPLNMQRP
;
A
#
# COMPACT_ATOMS: atom_id res chain seq x y z
N MET A 1 62.70 -37.11 21.25
CA MET A 1 62.79 -37.47 19.81
C MET A 1 61.58 -36.90 19.09
N ARG A 2 61.81 -36.32 17.92
CA ARG A 2 60.95 -35.47 17.06
C ARG A 2 59.46 -35.85 16.93
N ARG A 3 58.58 -34.84 16.86
CA ARG A 3 57.44 -34.64 15.91
C ARG A 3 56.50 -33.50 16.37
N PRO A 4 55.78 -32.80 15.47
CA PRO A 4 56.23 -32.06 14.27
C PRO A 4 55.93 -30.54 14.36
N LEU A 5 56.54 -29.79 13.44
CA LEU A 5 56.55 -28.33 13.32
C LEU A 5 55.19 -27.73 12.89
N LEU A 6 54.79 -26.66 13.58
CA LEU A 6 54.06 -25.52 13.00
C LEU A 6 54.99 -24.73 12.06
N LEU A 7 54.42 -24.11 11.03
CA LEU A 7 54.92 -22.84 10.49
C LEU A 7 53.79 -22.03 9.83
N LEU A 8 53.67 -20.78 10.28
CA LEU A 8 52.84 -19.71 9.75
C LEU A 8 53.22 -19.33 8.32
N ALA A 9 52.24 -18.90 7.54
CA ALA A 9 52.42 -17.92 6.48
C ALA A 9 51.19 -16.99 6.44
N GLY A 10 51.46 -15.68 6.53
CA GLY A 10 50.46 -14.62 6.59
C GLY A 10 49.83 -14.26 5.23
N PRO A 11 48.88 -13.30 5.23
CA PRO A 11 48.09 -12.96 4.06
C PRO A 11 48.83 -11.95 3.19
N LEU A 12 49.01 -12.27 1.91
CA LEU A 12 49.41 -11.31 0.88
C LEU A 12 48.22 -11.13 -0.08
N LEU A 13 47.61 -9.94 0.02
CA LEU A 13 47.00 -9.13 -1.04
C LEU A 13 46.54 -9.86 -2.31
N LEU A 14 45.21 -10.01 -2.44
CA LEU A 14 44.54 -10.01 -3.74
C LEU A 14 43.41 -8.97 -3.72
N THR A 15 43.81 -7.71 -3.86
CA THR A 15 42.93 -6.62 -4.30
C THR A 15 42.61 -6.84 -5.77
N CYS A 16 41.52 -7.55 -6.06
CA CYS A 16 40.77 -7.42 -7.32
C CYS A 16 39.47 -8.22 -7.21
N ALA A 17 38.33 -7.53 -7.06
CA ALA A 17 36.98 -7.94 -7.50
C ALA A 17 35.82 -7.19 -6.79
N LEU A 18 36.05 -6.07 -6.11
CA LEU A 18 34.98 -5.20 -5.56
C LEU A 18 34.38 -4.23 -6.62
N SER A 19 34.24 -4.64 -7.88
CA SER A 19 33.67 -3.76 -8.93
C SER A 19 32.72 -4.44 -9.91
N ALA A 20 32.11 -5.58 -9.54
CA ALA A 20 31.20 -6.31 -10.43
C ALA A 20 29.70 -6.02 -10.20
N CYS A 21 29.30 -5.34 -9.11
CA CYS A 21 27.89 -5.06 -8.79
C CYS A 21 27.40 -3.66 -9.24
N ALA A 22 28.20 -2.90 -9.98
CA ALA A 22 27.82 -1.59 -10.53
C ALA A 22 27.77 -1.58 -12.07
N LYS A 23 27.50 -2.73 -12.71
CA LYS A 23 27.65 -2.89 -14.16
C LYS A 23 26.48 -3.60 -14.86
N LEU A 24 25.27 -3.51 -14.29
CA LEU A 24 24.05 -4.11 -14.85
C LEU A 24 22.98 -3.12 -15.30
N GLU A 25 23.32 -1.84 -15.40
CA GLU A 25 22.77 -0.99 -16.44
C GLU A 25 23.97 -0.56 -17.28
N THR A 26 24.21 -1.22 -18.41
CA THR A 26 24.80 -0.47 -19.50
C THR A 26 23.66 0.33 -20.08
N PRO A 27 23.57 1.64 -19.82
CA PRO A 27 22.70 2.50 -20.59
C PRO A 27 22.90 2.19 -22.08
N HIS A 28 21.87 1.67 -22.74
CA HIS A 28 21.94 1.36 -24.15
C HIS A 28 21.65 2.64 -24.92
N PRO A 29 22.58 3.08 -25.79
CA PRO A 29 22.33 4.23 -26.64
C PRO A 29 21.07 3.99 -27.48
N GLU A 30 20.07 4.86 -27.36
CA GLU A 30 18.83 4.79 -28.14
C GLU A 30 18.34 6.17 -28.57
N LEU A 31 17.54 6.20 -29.64
CA LEU A 31 16.72 7.35 -30.00
C LEU A 31 15.28 7.09 -29.57
N VAL A 32 14.65 8.09 -28.96
CA VAL A 32 13.24 8.07 -28.60
C VAL A 32 12.54 9.20 -29.32
N THR A 33 11.58 8.87 -30.18
CA THR A 33 10.72 9.86 -30.85
C THR A 33 9.49 10.16 -30.00
N ASP A 34 9.07 11.41 -29.94
CA ASP A 34 7.80 11.85 -29.34
C ASP A 34 7.08 12.83 -30.27
N GLY A 35 5.76 12.90 -30.18
CA GLY A 35 4.90 13.72 -31.03
C GLY A 35 3.58 13.01 -31.35
N PRO A 36 2.65 13.68 -32.04
CA PRO A 36 1.44 13.06 -32.53
C PRO A 36 1.76 12.01 -33.59
N HIS A 37 0.95 10.96 -33.69
CA HIS A 37 1.12 9.93 -34.72
C HIS A 37 0.05 10.01 -35.83
N SER A 38 -0.84 11.02 -35.80
CA SER A 38 -1.85 11.20 -36.84
C SER A 38 -1.94 12.65 -37.31
N VAL A 39 -2.20 12.82 -38.60
CA VAL A 39 -2.32 14.13 -39.26
C VAL A 39 -3.36 14.08 -40.37
N LEU A 40 -4.16 15.12 -40.55
CA LEU A 40 -5.06 15.21 -41.69
C LEU A 40 -4.27 15.51 -42.97
N VAL A 41 -4.76 15.03 -44.11
CA VAL A 41 -4.22 15.43 -45.42
C VAL A 41 -4.17 16.97 -45.51
N GLY A 42 -3.00 17.50 -45.82
CA GLY A 42 -2.72 18.94 -45.94
C GLY A 42 -2.42 19.66 -44.61
N GLN A 43 -2.48 18.96 -43.48
CA GLN A 43 -2.04 19.49 -42.17
C GLN A 43 -0.64 18.99 -41.83
N ALA A 44 -0.04 19.60 -40.80
CA ALA A 44 1.27 19.21 -40.31
C ALA A 44 1.25 18.95 -38.78
N ILE A 45 2.08 18.02 -38.34
CA ILE A 45 2.35 17.69 -36.95
C ILE A 45 3.85 17.78 -36.69
N GLN A 46 4.24 18.01 -35.44
CA GLN A 46 5.64 18.10 -35.06
C GLN A 46 6.07 16.85 -34.31
N LEU A 47 7.11 16.18 -34.82
CA LEU A 47 7.84 15.16 -34.08
C LEU A 47 9.08 15.77 -33.42
N THR A 48 9.49 15.16 -32.33
CA THR A 48 10.72 15.45 -31.59
C THR A 48 11.46 14.15 -31.39
N VAL A 49 12.77 14.24 -31.17
CA VAL A 49 13.62 13.08 -30.91
C VAL A 49 14.60 13.42 -29.80
N THR A 50 14.78 12.49 -28.89
CA THR A 50 15.77 12.59 -27.81
C THR A 50 16.76 11.44 -27.95
N THR A 51 18.04 11.79 -27.96
CA THR A 51 19.12 10.81 -27.84
C THR A 51 19.34 10.51 -26.36
N ARG A 52 19.23 9.24 -25.99
CA ARG A 52 19.55 8.77 -24.64
C ARG A 52 20.87 8.05 -24.68
N GLU A 53 21.72 8.34 -23.70
CA GLU A 53 22.95 7.56 -23.46
C GLU A 53 23.93 7.53 -24.65
N ALA A 54 23.78 8.53 -25.53
CA ALA A 54 24.65 8.92 -26.62
C ALA A 54 24.48 10.44 -26.85
N THR A 55 25.26 11.00 -27.77
CA THR A 55 25.16 12.40 -28.17
C THR A 55 24.97 12.47 -29.68
N ASP A 56 23.98 13.26 -30.10
CA ASP A 56 23.78 13.66 -31.48
C ASP A 56 23.82 15.18 -31.61
N ASP A 57 24.48 15.66 -32.65
CA ASP A 57 24.58 17.07 -33.04
C ASP A 57 23.55 17.46 -34.12
N GLY A 58 22.70 16.52 -34.50
CA GLY A 58 21.62 16.68 -35.46
C GLY A 58 20.92 15.35 -35.73
N TYR A 59 19.80 15.44 -36.45
CA TYR A 59 18.99 14.30 -36.80
C TYR A 59 18.64 14.34 -38.28
N HIS A 60 18.59 13.18 -38.91
CA HIS A 60 18.13 13.02 -40.28
C HIS A 60 16.76 12.34 -40.25
N TRP A 61 15.76 13.02 -40.81
CA TRP A 61 14.40 12.52 -40.90
C TRP A 61 14.11 12.04 -42.31
N GLU A 62 13.49 10.88 -42.44
CA GLU A 62 13.03 10.34 -43.71
C GLU A 62 11.62 9.75 -43.56
N SER A 63 10.78 9.96 -44.57
CA SER A 63 9.50 9.25 -44.68
C SER A 63 9.68 8.04 -45.58
N GLU A 64 9.25 6.86 -45.12
CA GLU A 64 9.30 5.63 -45.91
C GLU A 64 8.25 5.60 -47.03
N ALA A 65 7.20 6.43 -46.94
CA ALA A 65 6.23 6.64 -48.01
C ALA A 65 5.86 8.13 -48.14
N PRO A 66 6.67 8.94 -48.86
CA PRO A 66 6.43 10.37 -49.06
C PRO A 66 5.11 10.72 -49.74
N ALA A 67 4.50 9.76 -50.46
CA ALA A 67 3.17 9.92 -51.06
C ALA A 67 2.03 9.91 -50.01
N ILE A 68 2.30 9.40 -48.80
CA ILE A 68 1.37 9.36 -47.67
C ILE A 68 1.66 10.51 -46.73
N ALA A 69 2.89 10.65 -46.23
CA ALA A 69 3.32 11.81 -45.43
C ALA A 69 4.76 12.21 -45.80
N THR A 70 5.06 13.51 -45.76
CA THR A 70 6.44 14.02 -45.88
C THR A 70 6.92 14.50 -44.52
N VAL A 71 8.23 14.50 -44.29
CA VAL A 71 8.86 15.07 -43.09
C VAL A 71 9.98 16.00 -43.51
N ASP A 72 10.13 17.13 -42.82
CA ASP A 72 11.25 18.05 -43.02
C ASP A 72 12.40 17.83 -42.01
N ASP A 73 13.50 18.55 -42.19
CA ASP A 73 14.69 18.43 -41.34
C ASP A 73 14.46 18.84 -39.87
N SER A 74 13.35 19.52 -39.56
CA SER A 74 12.96 19.88 -38.20
C SER A 74 12.09 18.80 -37.53
N GLY A 75 11.70 17.75 -38.26
CA GLY A 75 10.76 16.73 -37.79
C GLY A 75 9.29 17.14 -37.99
N GLN A 76 9.00 18.18 -38.78
CA GLN A 76 7.63 18.55 -39.13
C GLN A 76 7.11 17.60 -40.20
N VAL A 77 6.10 16.81 -39.85
CA VAL A 77 5.47 15.84 -40.73
C VAL A 77 4.21 16.44 -41.34
N THR A 78 4.11 16.49 -42.66
CA THR A 78 2.94 16.96 -43.41
C THR A 78 2.21 15.79 -44.05
N GLY A 79 0.89 15.67 -43.80
CA GLY A 79 0.04 14.67 -44.44
C GLY A 79 -0.18 14.97 -45.93
N VAL A 80 0.09 14.01 -46.80
CA VAL A 80 0.02 14.16 -48.27
C VAL A 80 -1.15 13.37 -48.85
N GLY A 81 -1.32 12.12 -48.44
CA GLY A 81 -2.36 11.22 -48.93
C GLY A 81 -2.81 10.26 -47.83
N ALA A 82 -4.09 9.88 -47.85
CA ALA A 82 -4.64 8.98 -46.84
C ALA A 82 -3.87 7.64 -46.83
N GLY A 83 -3.53 7.15 -45.65
CA GLY A 83 -2.76 5.92 -45.49
C GLY A 83 -1.80 6.03 -44.31
N GLU A 84 -1.00 5.01 -44.12
CA GLU A 84 -0.02 4.95 -43.03
C GLU A 84 1.40 4.91 -43.59
N THR A 85 2.32 5.62 -42.94
CA THR A 85 3.73 5.59 -43.27
C THR A 85 4.58 5.64 -42.02
N THR A 86 5.82 5.17 -42.08
CA THR A 86 6.78 5.34 -41.00
C THR A 86 7.70 6.52 -41.30
N ILE A 87 7.81 7.41 -40.35
CA ILE A 87 8.83 8.44 -40.29
C ILE A 87 10.02 7.88 -39.51
N LYS A 88 11.13 7.69 -40.20
CA LYS A 88 12.37 7.22 -39.60
C LYS A 88 13.26 8.42 -39.26
N VAL A 89 13.90 8.37 -38.10
CA VAL A 89 14.91 9.33 -37.67
C VAL A 89 16.23 8.62 -37.41
N THR A 90 17.31 9.22 -37.85
CA THR A 90 18.68 8.72 -37.64
C THR A 90 19.54 9.79 -37.00
N GLY A 91 20.22 9.44 -35.91
CA GLY A 91 21.17 10.32 -35.24
C GLY A 91 22.38 10.60 -36.13
N ALA A 92 22.74 11.87 -36.31
CA ALA A 92 23.84 12.28 -37.20
C ALA A 92 25.19 11.71 -36.76
N SER A 93 25.44 11.68 -35.45
CA SER A 93 26.68 11.22 -34.83
C SER A 93 26.58 9.78 -34.32
N SER A 94 25.48 9.44 -33.62
CA SER A 94 25.28 8.12 -33.01
C SER A 94 24.95 7.03 -34.02
N ARG A 95 24.39 7.40 -35.19
CA ARG A 95 23.84 6.49 -36.21
C ARG A 95 22.74 5.56 -35.70
N LEU A 96 22.19 5.83 -34.52
CA LEU A 96 21.03 5.14 -33.98
C LEU A 96 19.80 5.48 -34.81
N GLU A 97 18.84 4.55 -34.87
CA GLU A 97 17.61 4.74 -35.62
C GLU A 97 16.41 4.62 -34.67
N ALA A 98 15.42 5.49 -34.88
CA ALA A 98 14.08 5.33 -34.32
C ALA A 98 13.04 5.50 -35.42
N ARG A 99 11.85 4.94 -35.18
CA ARG A 99 10.74 4.89 -36.12
C ARG A 99 9.50 5.43 -35.43
N HIS A 100 8.79 6.31 -36.12
CA HIS A 100 7.55 6.89 -35.68
C HIS A 100 6.49 6.64 -36.76
N VAL A 101 5.52 5.79 -36.48
CA VAL A 101 4.41 5.54 -37.41
C VAL A 101 3.54 6.79 -37.47
N VAL A 102 3.13 7.19 -38.68
CA VAL A 102 2.23 8.30 -38.93
C VAL A 102 1.06 7.85 -39.79
N VAL A 103 -0.15 7.98 -39.25
CA VAL A 103 -1.40 7.77 -39.96
C VAL A 103 -1.87 9.10 -40.54
N VAL A 104 -1.88 9.19 -41.87
CA VAL A 104 -2.45 10.32 -42.58
C VAL A 104 -3.91 10.04 -42.86
N MET A 105 -4.76 10.83 -42.24
CA MET A 105 -6.19 10.71 -42.35
C MET A 105 -6.69 11.50 -43.54
N GLY A 106 -7.34 10.79 -44.47
CA GLY A 106 -8.02 11.41 -45.60
C GLY A 106 -9.16 12.31 -45.13
N GLY A 107 -9.41 13.38 -45.86
CA GLY A 107 -10.71 14.02 -45.83
C GLY A 107 -11.75 13.04 -46.37
N LEU A 108 -12.47 12.38 -45.46
CA LEU A 108 -13.60 11.46 -45.64
C LEU A 108 -13.26 9.96 -45.77
N ALA A 109 -13.93 9.19 -44.88
CA ALA A 109 -14.21 7.75 -44.89
C ALA A 109 -13.18 6.79 -44.24
N GLY A 110 -12.96 6.94 -42.93
CA GLY A 110 -12.37 5.89 -42.08
C GLY A 110 -13.25 5.43 -40.90
N ASP A 111 -14.24 6.23 -40.53
CA ASP A 111 -15.06 6.07 -39.31
C ASP A 111 -16.56 6.37 -39.56
N GLY A 112 -17.08 5.98 -40.73
CA GLY A 112 -18.49 6.21 -41.07
C GLY A 112 -18.80 7.55 -41.74
N GLY A 113 -17.77 8.28 -42.20
CA GLY A 113 -17.93 9.49 -43.00
C GLY A 113 -18.18 10.75 -42.19
N VAL A 114 -17.70 10.79 -40.95
CA VAL A 114 -17.81 11.96 -40.08
C VAL A 114 -16.67 12.93 -40.42
N ASP A 115 -16.96 14.23 -40.49
CA ASP A 115 -15.94 15.27 -40.66
C ASP A 115 -15.09 15.34 -39.37
N PRO A 116 -13.76 15.11 -39.44
CA PRO A 116 -12.86 15.23 -38.28
C PRO A 116 -12.95 16.56 -37.54
N ASN A 117 -13.38 17.63 -38.23
CA ASN A 117 -13.58 18.95 -37.61
C ASN A 117 -14.89 19.07 -36.82
N GLN A 118 -15.80 18.11 -36.96
CA GLN A 118 -17.10 18.08 -36.28
C GLN A 118 -17.11 17.17 -35.05
N VAL A 119 -16.08 16.35 -34.86
CA VAL A 119 -15.93 15.46 -33.69
C VAL A 119 -14.87 16.01 -32.75
N PRO A 120 -15.24 16.47 -31.54
CA PRO A 120 -14.28 16.92 -30.56
C PRO A 120 -13.22 15.85 -30.26
N TYR A 121 -11.96 16.26 -30.16
CA TYR A 121 -10.83 15.39 -29.82
C TYR A 121 -10.53 14.26 -30.81
N TYR A 122 -11.13 14.24 -32.01
CA TYR A 122 -10.89 13.20 -33.01
C TYR A 122 -9.40 13.01 -33.32
N LEU A 123 -8.70 14.10 -33.62
CA LEU A 123 -7.26 14.09 -33.91
C LEU A 123 -6.41 13.59 -32.72
N ALA A 124 -6.86 13.87 -31.49
CA ALA A 124 -6.17 13.40 -30.29
C ALA A 124 -6.34 11.87 -30.14
N TRP A 125 -7.55 11.35 -30.38
CA TRP A 125 -7.85 9.92 -30.31
C TRP A 125 -7.21 9.12 -31.44
N SER A 126 -7.34 9.59 -32.68
CA SER A 126 -6.69 8.96 -33.83
C SER A 126 -5.18 8.90 -33.67
N GLY A 127 -4.60 9.81 -32.87
CA GLY A 127 -3.20 9.87 -32.47
C GLY A 127 -2.86 9.12 -31.17
N SER A 128 -3.75 8.27 -30.66
CA SER A 128 -3.51 7.46 -29.46
C SER A 128 -3.08 6.02 -29.76
N PRO A 129 -2.32 5.35 -28.88
CA PRO A 129 -2.05 3.91 -28.98
C PRO A 129 -3.29 3.02 -29.12
N HIS A 130 -4.44 3.49 -28.65
CA HIS A 130 -5.71 2.77 -28.74
C HIS A 130 -6.35 2.79 -30.14
N ALA A 131 -5.93 3.70 -31.01
CA ALA A 131 -6.35 3.80 -32.40
C ALA A 131 -5.30 3.24 -33.39
N ASP A 132 -4.16 2.77 -32.90
CA ASP A 132 -3.06 2.26 -33.72
C ASP A 132 -3.38 0.84 -34.23
N THR A 133 -3.79 0.73 -35.50
CA THR A 133 -4.12 -0.54 -36.16
C THR A 133 -2.91 -1.47 -36.35
N THR A 134 -1.68 -0.96 -36.17
CA THR A 134 -0.45 -1.76 -36.32
C THR A 134 0.08 -2.30 -35.01
N ALA A 135 -0.29 -1.68 -33.88
CA ALA A 135 0.14 -2.12 -32.57
C ALA A 135 -0.18 -3.60 -32.38
N GLU A 136 0.78 -4.36 -31.84
CA GLU A 136 0.65 -5.81 -31.61
C GLU A 136 -0.67 -6.18 -30.90
N ALA A 137 -1.15 -5.30 -30.01
CA ALA A 137 -2.44 -5.48 -29.34
C ALA A 137 -3.63 -5.62 -30.32
N PHE A 138 -3.61 -4.99 -31.49
CA PHE A 138 -4.71 -5.01 -32.45
C PHE A 138 -4.37 -5.77 -33.73
N SER A 139 -3.09 -5.93 -34.04
CA SER A 139 -2.63 -6.56 -35.28
C SER A 139 -2.30 -8.05 -35.16
N HIS A 140 -2.18 -8.61 -33.95
CA HIS A 140 -1.76 -9.99 -33.70
C HIS A 140 -2.52 -11.03 -34.54
N TRP A 141 -3.84 -10.89 -34.69
CA TRP A 141 -4.70 -11.85 -35.39
C TRP A 141 -4.93 -11.52 -36.86
N ASN A 142 -4.24 -10.53 -37.42
CA ASN A 142 -4.48 -10.10 -38.80
C ASN A 142 -4.27 -11.23 -39.81
N GLU A 143 -3.26 -12.08 -39.60
CA GLU A 143 -3.01 -13.26 -40.45
C GLU A 143 -4.08 -14.35 -40.26
N ASP A 144 -4.64 -14.46 -39.05
CA ASP A 144 -5.71 -15.41 -38.71
C ASP A 144 -7.09 -14.98 -39.23
N GLY A 145 -7.23 -13.71 -39.61
CA GLY A 145 -8.43 -13.12 -40.24
C GLY A 145 -9.55 -12.73 -39.26
N LEU A 146 -9.52 -13.17 -38.00
CA LEU A 146 -10.49 -12.80 -36.96
C LEU A 146 -9.81 -12.73 -35.58
N VAL A 147 -10.21 -11.76 -34.76
CA VAL A 147 -9.86 -11.70 -33.33
C VAL A 147 -10.74 -12.69 -32.56
N PRO A 148 -10.19 -13.71 -31.87
CA PRO A 148 -10.98 -14.69 -31.14
C PRO A 148 -11.87 -14.07 -30.07
N ALA A 149 -13.06 -14.63 -29.82
CA ALA A 149 -14.01 -14.11 -28.83
C ALA A 149 -13.39 -13.94 -27.42
N SER A 150 -12.46 -14.82 -27.04
CA SER A 150 -11.75 -14.76 -25.75
C SER A 150 -10.76 -13.59 -25.60
N CYS A 151 -10.46 -12.90 -26.71
CA CYS A 151 -9.54 -11.77 -26.83
C CYS A 151 -10.27 -10.48 -27.27
N ALA A 152 -11.33 -10.61 -28.05
CA ALA A 152 -12.04 -9.51 -28.68
C ALA A 152 -12.54 -8.43 -27.71
N ARG A 153 -12.85 -8.77 -26.44
CA ARG A 153 -13.26 -7.79 -25.40
C ARG A 153 -12.34 -6.58 -25.30
N CYS A 154 -11.02 -6.79 -25.40
CA CYS A 154 -10.02 -5.73 -25.19
C CYS A 154 -9.25 -5.37 -26.47
N HIS A 155 -9.43 -6.16 -27.52
CA HIS A 155 -8.65 -6.07 -28.76
C HIS A 155 -9.53 -5.73 -29.98
N SER A 156 -10.76 -5.26 -29.75
CA SER A 156 -11.68 -4.76 -30.77
C SER A 156 -12.77 -3.89 -30.16
N SER A 157 -13.30 -2.92 -30.92
CA SER A 157 -14.49 -2.16 -30.52
C SER A 157 -15.72 -3.05 -30.37
N GLU A 158 -15.89 -3.96 -31.32
CA GLU A 158 -17.05 -4.84 -31.44
C GLU A 158 -17.15 -5.77 -30.24
N GLY A 159 -16.04 -6.43 -29.88
CA GLY A 159 -16.02 -7.33 -28.72
C GLY A 159 -16.19 -6.60 -27.38
N TYR A 160 -15.77 -5.34 -27.26
CA TYR A 160 -16.03 -4.55 -26.06
C TYR A 160 -17.52 -4.20 -25.92
N ILE A 161 -18.15 -3.73 -27.01
CA ILE A 161 -19.57 -3.36 -27.03
C ILE A 161 -20.45 -4.60 -26.75
N ASP A 162 -20.13 -5.73 -27.39
CA ASP A 162 -20.78 -7.02 -27.15
C ASP A 162 -20.61 -7.45 -25.67
N PHE A 163 -19.38 -7.37 -25.13
CA PHE A 163 -19.15 -7.69 -23.71
C PHE A 163 -20.03 -6.87 -22.74
N LEU A 164 -20.36 -5.62 -23.09
CA LEU A 164 -21.24 -4.78 -22.30
C LEU A 164 -22.72 -4.94 -22.61
N GLY A 165 -23.09 -5.70 -23.65
CA GLY A 165 -24.45 -5.81 -24.18
C GLY A 165 -24.95 -4.53 -24.87
N GLY A 166 -24.04 -3.66 -25.32
CA GLY A 166 -24.37 -2.40 -26.00
C GLY A 166 -24.99 -2.60 -27.39
N ASP A 167 -24.77 -3.77 -28.00
CA ASP A 167 -25.39 -4.20 -29.25
C ASP A 167 -26.72 -4.97 -29.03
N GLY A 168 -27.16 -5.10 -27.77
CA GLY A 168 -28.33 -5.87 -27.38
C GLY A 168 -28.04 -7.33 -27.01
N SER A 169 -26.78 -7.76 -27.01
CA SER A 169 -26.36 -9.07 -26.51
C SER A 169 -26.45 -9.16 -24.98
N ALA A 170 -26.18 -10.35 -24.45
CA ALA A 170 -26.18 -10.56 -23.00
C ALA A 170 -24.86 -10.06 -22.40
N PRO A 171 -24.88 -9.13 -21.42
CA PRO A 171 -23.65 -8.57 -20.86
C PRO A 171 -22.81 -9.62 -20.13
N GLY A 172 -21.50 -9.40 -20.10
CA GLY A 172 -20.52 -10.22 -19.37
C GLY A 172 -19.84 -11.30 -20.20
N ARG A 173 -20.06 -11.36 -21.52
CA ARG A 173 -19.39 -12.28 -22.43
C ARG A 173 -19.31 -11.70 -23.84
N VAL A 174 -18.36 -12.19 -24.63
CA VAL A 174 -18.31 -11.92 -26.07
C VAL A 174 -18.88 -13.14 -26.78
N ASP A 175 -19.91 -12.94 -27.59
CA ASP A 175 -20.70 -14.00 -28.23
C ASP A 175 -20.04 -14.51 -29.52
N ALA A 176 -19.21 -13.70 -30.20
CA ALA A 176 -18.56 -14.07 -31.46
C ALA A 176 -17.15 -13.49 -31.62
N PRO A 177 -16.29 -14.09 -32.48
CA PRO A 177 -15.05 -13.46 -32.90
C PRO A 177 -15.28 -12.10 -33.55
N ALA A 178 -14.36 -11.16 -33.34
CA ALA A 178 -14.42 -9.82 -33.90
C ALA A 178 -13.59 -9.70 -35.20
N PRO A 179 -13.87 -8.70 -36.06
CA PRO A 179 -13.05 -8.42 -37.23
C PRO A 179 -11.61 -8.06 -36.86
N THR A 180 -10.66 -8.42 -37.72
CA THR A 180 -9.28 -7.91 -37.68
C THR A 180 -9.22 -6.44 -38.08
N GLN A 181 -8.09 -5.79 -37.81
CA GLN A 181 -7.91 -4.33 -37.99
C GLN A 181 -8.92 -3.48 -37.20
N SER A 182 -9.61 -4.07 -36.23
CA SER A 182 -10.40 -3.33 -35.25
C SER A 182 -9.48 -2.78 -34.17
N VAL A 183 -9.82 -1.60 -33.68
CA VAL A 183 -9.13 -0.86 -32.61
C VAL A 183 -10.17 -0.39 -31.61
N VAL A 184 -9.76 0.35 -30.57
CA VAL A 184 -10.73 1.05 -29.72
C VAL A 184 -11.17 2.32 -30.47
N ARG A 185 -12.46 2.45 -30.72
CA ARG A 185 -13.05 3.59 -31.45
C ARG A 185 -13.87 4.46 -30.50
N CYS A 186 -14.38 5.58 -31.01
CA CYS A 186 -15.17 6.53 -30.23
C CYS A 186 -16.39 5.83 -29.58
N GLU A 187 -17.11 5.02 -30.36
CA GLU A 187 -18.28 4.27 -29.91
C GLU A 187 -17.97 3.28 -28.78
N THR A 188 -16.74 2.77 -28.68
CA THR A 188 -16.36 1.81 -27.62
C THR A 188 -16.59 2.41 -26.24
N CYS A 189 -16.22 3.68 -26.05
CA CYS A 189 -16.35 4.35 -24.76
C CYS A 189 -17.59 5.24 -24.65
N HIS A 190 -18.17 5.64 -25.79
CA HIS A 190 -19.34 6.53 -25.86
C HIS A 190 -20.67 5.82 -26.11
N ASP A 191 -20.67 4.50 -26.28
CA ASP A 191 -21.89 3.71 -26.26
C ASP A 191 -22.65 3.87 -24.93
N SER A 192 -23.98 3.74 -25.01
CA SER A 192 -24.89 3.86 -23.88
C SER A 192 -24.58 2.87 -22.75
N ALA A 193 -24.22 1.62 -23.06
CA ALA A 193 -23.87 0.62 -22.05
C ALA A 193 -22.55 1.02 -21.36
N ALA A 194 -21.53 1.39 -22.14
CA ALA A 194 -20.23 1.84 -21.62
C ALA A 194 -20.36 3.10 -20.73
N SER A 195 -21.14 4.08 -21.17
CA SER A 195 -21.33 5.34 -20.42
C SER A 195 -22.16 5.19 -19.14
N SER A 196 -22.93 4.11 -19.02
CA SER A 196 -23.76 3.81 -17.84
C SER A 196 -23.06 2.96 -16.77
N LEU A 197 -21.82 2.52 -17.02
CA LEU A 197 -21.07 1.69 -16.07
C LEU A 197 -20.81 2.43 -14.76
N THR A 198 -21.14 1.75 -13.66
CA THR A 198 -20.88 2.22 -12.28
C THR A 198 -20.20 1.15 -11.41
N ALA A 199 -19.96 -0.04 -11.98
CA ALA A 199 -19.35 -1.15 -11.30
C ALA A 199 -18.63 -2.08 -12.28
N ILE A 200 -17.59 -2.77 -11.80
CA ILE A 200 -16.81 -3.76 -12.56
C ILE A 200 -16.57 -5.01 -11.71
N THR A 201 -16.68 -6.18 -12.34
CA THR A 201 -16.33 -7.47 -11.75
C THR A 201 -14.95 -7.92 -12.23
N PHE A 202 -14.02 -8.07 -11.30
CA PHE A 202 -12.65 -8.48 -11.55
C PHE A 202 -12.54 -9.99 -11.82
N PRO A 203 -11.43 -10.47 -12.40
CA PRO A 203 -11.16 -11.90 -12.56
C PRO A 203 -11.17 -12.70 -11.25
N SER A 204 -11.05 -12.06 -10.09
CA SER A 204 -11.23 -12.70 -8.76
C SER A 204 -12.69 -13.01 -8.41
N GLY A 205 -13.64 -12.45 -9.17
CA GLY A 205 -15.07 -12.47 -8.86
C GLY A 205 -15.52 -11.36 -7.90
N LYS A 206 -14.59 -10.55 -7.36
CA LYS A 206 -14.93 -9.37 -6.58
C LYS A 206 -15.50 -8.27 -7.49
N GLN A 207 -16.50 -7.57 -7.00
CA GLN A 207 -17.10 -6.43 -7.67
C GLN A 207 -16.70 -5.13 -6.96
N VAL A 208 -16.24 -4.15 -7.72
CA VAL A 208 -16.04 -2.78 -7.25
C VAL A 208 -17.18 -1.92 -7.80
N THR A 209 -17.81 -1.12 -6.95
CA THR A 209 -18.99 -0.29 -7.28
C THR A 209 -18.71 1.19 -6.99
N GLY A 210 -19.64 2.07 -7.36
CA GLY A 210 -19.50 3.52 -7.15
C GLY A 210 -18.46 4.17 -8.06
N LEU A 211 -18.12 3.50 -9.16
CA LEU A 211 -17.17 4.00 -10.15
C LEU A 211 -17.81 5.07 -11.04
N GLY A 212 -16.99 6.01 -11.47
CA GLY A 212 -17.32 6.99 -12.50
C GLY A 212 -16.85 6.55 -13.89
N PRO A 213 -16.46 7.51 -14.75
CA PRO A 213 -15.97 7.24 -16.11
C PRO A 213 -14.83 6.22 -16.20
N GLU A 214 -14.02 6.09 -15.15
CA GLU A 214 -12.91 5.14 -15.04
C GLU A 214 -13.35 3.67 -15.16
N ALA A 215 -14.62 3.35 -14.88
CA ALA A 215 -15.15 2.00 -15.04
C ALA A 215 -14.90 1.46 -16.46
N ARG A 216 -15.01 2.32 -17.48
CA ARG A 216 -14.78 1.97 -18.89
C ARG A 216 -13.37 1.49 -19.15
N CYS A 217 -12.38 2.11 -18.52
CA CYS A 217 -10.97 1.75 -18.65
C CYS A 217 -10.70 0.38 -18.00
N VAL A 218 -11.28 0.17 -16.81
CA VAL A 218 -11.05 -1.03 -15.99
C VAL A 218 -11.67 -2.28 -16.63
N VAL A 219 -12.67 -2.15 -17.52
CA VAL A 219 -13.16 -3.29 -18.32
C VAL A 219 -12.00 -4.02 -19.01
N CYS A 220 -11.02 -3.30 -19.55
CA CYS A 220 -9.86 -3.93 -20.20
C CYS A 220 -8.66 -4.03 -19.27
N HIS A 221 -8.37 -2.98 -18.51
CA HIS A 221 -7.17 -2.84 -17.67
C HIS A 221 -7.30 -3.49 -16.28
N GLN A 222 -8.06 -4.59 -16.15
CA GLN A 222 -8.22 -5.33 -14.90
C GLN A 222 -7.43 -6.65 -14.82
N GLY A 223 -6.70 -6.98 -15.90
CA GLY A 223 -6.09 -8.31 -16.06
C GLY A 223 -7.11 -9.39 -16.47
N ARG A 224 -6.62 -10.61 -16.72
CA ARG A 224 -7.41 -11.77 -17.18
C ARG A 224 -7.41 -12.95 -16.22
N ALA A 225 -6.63 -12.89 -15.15
CA ALA A 225 -6.56 -13.92 -14.12
C ALA A 225 -6.38 -13.27 -12.74
N ALA A 226 -6.65 -14.03 -11.69
CA ALA A 226 -6.45 -13.67 -10.29
C ALA A 226 -5.88 -14.85 -9.51
N GLY A 227 -5.53 -14.63 -8.24
CA GLY A 227 -5.01 -15.69 -7.36
C GLY A 227 -5.91 -16.93 -7.27
N ARG A 228 -7.24 -16.74 -7.34
CA ARG A 228 -8.21 -17.85 -7.33
C ARG A 228 -8.03 -18.85 -8.48
N ASP A 229 -7.53 -18.40 -9.63
CA ASP A 229 -7.36 -19.25 -10.81
C ASP A 229 -6.17 -20.20 -10.61
N ILE A 230 -5.17 -19.78 -9.81
CA ILE A 230 -4.07 -20.63 -9.37
C ILE A 230 -4.60 -21.66 -8.38
N ASP A 231 -5.39 -21.25 -7.39
CA ASP A 231 -5.97 -22.18 -6.42
C ASP A 231 -6.87 -23.23 -7.11
N ALA A 232 -7.66 -22.81 -8.09
CA ALA A 232 -8.47 -23.70 -8.91
C ALA A 232 -7.60 -24.69 -9.70
N GLN A 233 -6.53 -24.23 -10.35
CA GLN A 233 -5.62 -25.11 -11.09
C GLN A 233 -4.92 -26.12 -10.16
N VAL A 234 -4.52 -25.72 -8.96
CA VAL A 234 -3.92 -26.61 -7.95
C VAL A 234 -4.92 -27.67 -7.49
N ALA A 235 -6.16 -27.26 -7.22
CA ALA A 235 -7.24 -28.16 -6.84
C ALA A 235 -7.57 -29.17 -7.96
N ASP A 236 -7.71 -28.70 -9.19
CA ASP A 236 -8.02 -29.53 -10.37
C ASP A 236 -6.89 -30.52 -10.69
N ALA A 237 -5.63 -30.12 -10.47
CA ALA A 237 -4.47 -30.99 -10.61
C ALA A 237 -4.37 -32.05 -9.49
N GLY A 238 -5.17 -31.95 -8.42
CA GLY A 238 -5.15 -32.88 -7.29
C GLY A 238 -3.82 -32.90 -6.52
N VAL A 239 -3.05 -31.82 -6.58
CA VAL A 239 -1.72 -31.74 -5.96
C VAL A 239 -1.87 -31.50 -4.46
N VAL A 240 -1.22 -32.33 -3.66
CA VAL A 240 -1.16 -32.17 -2.20
C VAL A 240 0.17 -31.56 -1.79
N GLY A 241 0.11 -30.49 -1.00
CA GLY A 241 1.27 -29.75 -0.51
C GLY A 241 1.77 -28.68 -1.50
N GLU A 242 2.48 -27.70 -0.96
CA GLU A 242 2.91 -26.50 -1.70
C GLU A 242 4.13 -26.73 -2.61
N ASP A 243 4.91 -27.78 -2.34
CA ASP A 243 6.25 -27.99 -2.91
C ASP A 243 6.35 -29.21 -3.85
N THR A 244 5.20 -29.82 -4.18
CA THR A 244 5.13 -30.97 -5.08
C THR A 244 4.97 -30.51 -6.52
N ALA A 245 5.92 -30.84 -7.39
CA ALA A 245 5.84 -30.49 -8.81
C ALA A 245 4.82 -31.38 -9.54
N SER A 246 4.06 -30.81 -10.48
CA SER A 246 3.08 -31.55 -11.27
C SER A 246 3.05 -31.07 -12.72
N PRO A 247 2.99 -32.00 -13.70
CA PRO A 247 2.86 -31.63 -15.12
C PRO A 247 1.47 -31.08 -15.46
N ALA A 248 0.47 -31.21 -14.56
CA ALA A 248 -0.85 -30.61 -14.72
C ALA A 248 -0.88 -29.13 -14.31
N LEU A 249 0.20 -28.64 -13.68
CA LEU A 249 0.36 -27.25 -13.29
C LEU A 249 1.09 -26.46 -14.40
N GLY A 250 0.67 -25.21 -14.61
CA GLY A 250 1.24 -24.32 -15.63
C GLY A 250 1.28 -22.87 -15.18
N PHE A 251 2.02 -22.01 -15.87
CA PHE A 251 2.03 -20.60 -15.53
C PHE A 251 0.68 -19.94 -15.82
N THR A 252 0.06 -19.33 -14.81
CA THR A 252 -1.09 -18.45 -14.98
C THR A 252 -0.59 -17.02 -15.23
N ASN A 253 -1.08 -16.36 -16.28
CA ASN A 253 -0.68 -14.98 -16.60
C ASN A 253 -1.82 -14.01 -16.28
N ILE A 254 -1.56 -12.99 -15.45
CA ILE A 254 -2.53 -11.91 -15.19
C ILE A 254 -2.81 -11.05 -16.43
N HIS A 255 -1.96 -11.12 -17.46
CA HIS A 255 -2.03 -10.34 -18.69
C HIS A 255 -1.66 -8.85 -18.50
N TYR A 256 -1.42 -8.14 -19.61
CA TYR A 256 -0.70 -6.86 -19.60
C TYR A 256 -1.54 -5.68 -19.12
N TYR A 257 -0.85 -4.65 -18.62
CA TYR A 257 -1.42 -3.38 -18.14
C TYR A 257 -2.62 -3.54 -17.19
N PRO A 258 -2.53 -4.38 -16.13
CA PRO A 258 -3.63 -4.62 -15.20
C PRO A 258 -3.75 -3.51 -14.15
N ALA A 259 -3.71 -2.25 -14.57
CA ALA A 259 -3.70 -1.07 -13.69
C ALA A 259 -4.84 -1.06 -12.67
N GLY A 260 -6.04 -1.53 -13.05
CA GLY A 260 -7.17 -1.68 -12.15
C GLY A 260 -6.93 -2.74 -11.07
N ALA A 261 -6.28 -3.86 -11.40
CA ALA A 261 -5.94 -4.88 -10.40
C ALA A 261 -4.95 -4.33 -9.36
N THR A 262 -3.99 -3.50 -9.78
CA THR A 262 -3.04 -2.84 -8.89
C THR A 262 -3.70 -1.74 -8.06
N LEU A 263 -4.40 -0.79 -8.70
CA LEU A 263 -5.02 0.37 -8.06
C LEU A 263 -6.00 -0.06 -6.96
N PHE A 264 -6.92 -0.98 -7.29
CA PHE A 264 -7.95 -1.47 -6.37
C PHE A 264 -7.44 -2.56 -5.42
N ALA A 265 -6.24 -3.11 -5.64
CA ALA A 265 -5.53 -4.03 -4.77
C ALA A 265 -6.43 -5.12 -4.17
N SER A 266 -6.62 -5.17 -2.84
CA SER A 266 -7.47 -6.18 -2.19
C SER A 266 -8.97 -6.09 -2.47
N GLN A 267 -9.48 -4.97 -2.99
CA GLN A 267 -10.84 -4.89 -3.51
C GLN A 267 -10.97 -5.62 -4.85
N ALA A 268 -9.92 -5.61 -5.68
CA ALA A 268 -9.86 -6.38 -6.92
C ALA A 268 -9.37 -7.82 -6.71
N ALA A 269 -8.55 -8.06 -5.68
CA ALA A 269 -7.82 -9.31 -5.43
C ALA A 269 -7.15 -9.87 -6.69
N GLY A 270 -6.49 -9.00 -7.45
CA GLY A 270 -5.80 -9.38 -8.68
C GLY A 270 -4.53 -10.19 -8.43
N GLY A 271 -3.67 -9.75 -7.52
CA GLY A 271 -2.48 -10.52 -7.11
C GLY A 271 -2.83 -11.79 -6.32
N TYR A 272 -1.88 -12.71 -6.20
CA TYR A 272 -2.00 -13.85 -5.29
C TYR A 272 -1.75 -13.39 -3.85
N GLN A 273 -2.81 -13.31 -3.07
CA GLN A 273 -2.80 -12.88 -1.68
C GLN A 273 -2.71 -14.09 -0.74
N TYR A 274 -1.71 -14.12 0.14
CA TYR A 274 -1.49 -15.25 1.06
C TYR A 274 -2.47 -15.20 2.24
N ALA A 275 -3.03 -16.35 2.62
CA ALA A 275 -4.20 -16.44 3.51
C ALA A 275 -4.05 -15.82 4.91
N GLU A 276 -2.82 -15.80 5.46
CA GLU A 276 -2.55 -15.22 6.79
C GLU A 276 -2.17 -13.74 6.72
N GLN A 277 -2.10 -13.18 5.52
CA GLN A 277 -1.65 -11.82 5.27
C GLN A 277 -2.83 -10.90 4.98
N VAL A 278 -2.69 -9.66 5.44
CA VAL A 278 -3.60 -8.57 5.11
C VAL A 278 -2.88 -7.64 4.14
N TYR A 279 -3.57 -7.25 3.09
CA TYR A 279 -3.02 -6.42 2.01
C TYR A 279 -3.61 -5.02 2.08
N ASP A 280 -2.95 -4.07 1.42
CA ASP A 280 -3.51 -2.74 1.19
C ASP A 280 -4.79 -2.82 0.34
N SER A 281 -5.68 -1.87 0.57
CA SER A 281 -6.91 -1.66 -0.19
C SER A 281 -6.64 -0.72 -1.38
N ARG A 282 -7.69 -0.18 -1.99
CA ARG A 282 -7.57 0.81 -3.05
C ARG A 282 -6.63 1.95 -2.62
N PHE A 283 -5.63 2.25 -3.45
CA PHE A 283 -4.81 3.44 -3.24
C PHE A 283 -5.66 4.67 -3.56
N ARG A 284 -5.62 5.65 -2.65
CA ARG A 284 -6.28 6.94 -2.83
C ARG A 284 -5.26 8.05 -2.91
N HIS A 285 -5.42 8.90 -3.91
CA HIS A 285 -4.65 10.12 -4.06
C HIS A 285 -5.44 11.31 -3.48
N VAL A 286 -4.97 12.54 -3.71
CA VAL A 286 -5.78 13.73 -3.39
C VAL A 286 -7.05 13.76 -4.25
N PRO A 287 -8.18 14.33 -3.77
CA PRO A 287 -9.49 14.19 -4.42
C PRO A 287 -9.61 14.60 -5.89
N SER A 288 -8.69 15.42 -6.40
CA SER A 288 -8.66 15.85 -7.81
C SER A 288 -7.84 14.96 -8.73
N PHE A 289 -7.22 13.89 -8.20
CA PHE A 289 -6.32 12.96 -8.90
C PHE A 289 -6.52 11.51 -8.44
N ASP A 290 -7.75 11.16 -8.04
CA ASP A 290 -8.09 9.86 -7.45
C ASP A 290 -8.70 8.87 -8.47
N LYS A 291 -8.93 9.32 -9.71
CA LYS A 291 -9.48 8.52 -10.81
C LYS A 291 -8.55 8.46 -12.00
N CYS A 292 -8.69 7.40 -12.81
CA CYS A 292 -7.85 7.16 -13.98
C CYS A 292 -7.80 8.37 -14.93
N ASN A 293 -8.96 8.95 -15.25
CA ASN A 293 -9.10 10.05 -16.21
C ASN A 293 -8.71 11.44 -15.66
N GLU A 294 -8.31 11.52 -14.39
CA GLU A 294 -7.79 12.74 -13.78
C GLU A 294 -6.26 12.82 -13.97
N CYS A 295 -5.58 11.67 -14.03
CA CYS A 295 -4.15 11.56 -14.32
C CYS A 295 -3.87 11.29 -15.80
N HIS A 296 -4.70 10.46 -16.44
CA HIS A 296 -4.59 10.10 -17.85
C HIS A 296 -5.60 10.89 -18.67
N ASP A 297 -5.16 11.48 -19.76
CA ASP A 297 -6.07 12.08 -20.72
C ASP A 297 -6.82 10.99 -21.50
N PRO A 298 -8.16 10.96 -21.48
CA PRO A 298 -8.91 9.86 -22.08
C PRO A 298 -8.84 9.83 -23.61
N HIS A 299 -8.46 10.92 -24.28
CA HIS A 299 -8.41 10.98 -25.75
C HIS A 299 -7.00 10.75 -26.29
N THR A 300 -5.96 11.26 -25.63
CA THR A 300 -4.57 10.97 -26.06
C THR A 300 -4.01 9.70 -25.41
N THR A 301 -4.66 9.21 -24.35
CA THR A 301 -4.22 8.15 -23.43
C THR A 301 -2.88 8.43 -22.73
N ARG A 302 -2.35 9.66 -22.83
CA ARG A 302 -1.10 10.08 -22.19
C ARG A 302 -1.34 10.54 -20.75
N VAL A 303 -0.30 10.47 -19.94
CA VAL A 303 -0.30 11.05 -18.59
C VAL A 303 -0.15 12.57 -18.66
N ARG A 304 -0.87 13.29 -17.81
CA ARG A 304 -0.83 14.75 -17.68
C ARG A 304 0.29 15.19 -16.73
N TRP A 305 1.54 15.12 -17.19
CA TRP A 305 2.72 15.39 -16.35
C TRP A 305 2.77 16.81 -15.78
N ASP A 306 2.27 17.79 -16.53
CA ASP A 306 2.12 19.19 -16.09
C ASP A 306 1.22 19.31 -14.86
N ALA A 307 0.15 18.52 -14.80
CA ALA A 307 -0.74 18.44 -13.66
C ALA A 307 -0.02 17.87 -12.42
N CYS A 308 0.83 16.86 -12.61
CA CYS A 308 1.65 16.26 -11.55
C CYS A 308 2.68 17.24 -10.99
N ALA A 309 3.34 18.01 -11.87
CA ALA A 309 4.42 18.94 -11.52
C ALA A 309 4.02 20.01 -10.50
N THR A 310 2.72 20.31 -10.41
CA THR A 310 2.12 21.22 -9.42
C THR A 310 2.46 20.83 -7.99
N CYS A 311 2.36 19.53 -7.67
CA CYS A 311 2.61 18.99 -6.33
C CYS A 311 3.91 18.17 -6.24
N HIS A 312 4.45 17.74 -7.39
CA HIS A 312 5.68 16.97 -7.49
C HIS A 312 6.69 17.73 -8.37
N PRO A 313 7.39 18.74 -7.80
CA PRO A 313 8.30 19.58 -8.58
C PRO A 313 9.36 18.78 -9.32
N GLY A 314 9.55 19.08 -10.60
CA GLY A 314 10.55 18.42 -11.45
C GLY A 314 10.04 17.19 -12.21
N VAL A 315 8.79 16.77 -11.99
CA VAL A 315 8.17 15.70 -12.78
C VAL A 315 7.79 16.22 -14.16
N THR A 316 8.37 15.64 -15.20
CA THR A 316 8.09 15.98 -16.62
C THR A 316 7.68 14.78 -17.45
N ASP A 317 7.97 13.58 -16.95
CA ASP A 317 7.76 12.31 -17.64
C ASP A 317 7.81 11.16 -16.61
N VAL A 318 7.61 9.93 -17.09
CA VAL A 318 7.57 8.73 -16.25
C VAL A 318 8.89 8.46 -15.51
N THR A 319 10.04 8.78 -16.12
CA THR A 319 11.34 8.53 -15.49
C THR A 319 11.56 9.46 -14.31
N LYS A 320 11.10 10.71 -14.41
CA LYS A 320 11.07 11.63 -13.26
C LYS A 320 10.02 11.27 -12.23
N ALA A 321 8.93 10.63 -12.65
CA ALA A 321 7.92 10.13 -11.72
C ALA A 321 8.43 8.93 -10.88
N TRP A 322 9.43 8.18 -11.37
CA TRP A 322 10.05 7.08 -10.60
C TRP A 322 10.71 7.56 -9.30
N ASP A 323 11.19 8.80 -9.27
CA ASP A 323 11.79 9.45 -8.10
C ASP A 323 10.75 9.86 -7.02
N ILE A 324 9.45 9.77 -7.33
CA ILE A 324 8.39 10.14 -6.39
C ILE A 324 8.30 9.11 -5.27
N ARG A 325 8.19 9.62 -4.03
CA ARG A 325 8.00 8.82 -2.83
C ARG A 325 7.11 9.54 -1.84
N GLN A 326 6.16 8.83 -1.24
CA GLN A 326 5.34 9.37 -0.16
C GLN A 326 6.23 9.78 1.02
N ILE A 327 5.96 10.92 1.65
CA ILE A 327 6.78 11.39 2.78
C ILE A 327 6.88 10.36 3.90
N ALA A 328 5.77 9.68 4.22
CA ALA A 328 5.70 8.63 5.25
C ALA A 328 6.61 7.42 4.99
N SER A 329 6.94 7.15 3.73
CA SER A 329 7.79 6.03 3.35
C SER A 329 9.27 6.38 3.30
N ARG A 330 9.67 7.65 3.44
CA ARG A 330 11.09 8.10 3.41
C ARG A 330 11.95 7.53 4.54
N ASN A 331 11.35 7.02 5.60
CA ASN A 331 12.08 6.35 6.69
C ASN A 331 12.12 4.83 6.53
N GLN A 332 11.41 4.29 5.54
CA GLN A 332 11.40 2.86 5.24
C GLN A 332 12.45 2.53 4.19
N ASP A 333 12.94 1.31 4.25
CA ASP A 333 13.86 0.68 3.30
C ASP A 333 13.18 -0.65 2.96
N TYR A 334 12.38 -0.69 1.90
CA TYR A 334 11.51 -1.83 1.61
C TYR A 334 12.31 -2.98 1.04
N ASP A 335 13.26 -2.69 0.16
CA ASP A 335 14.11 -3.67 -0.46
C ASP A 335 15.38 -3.99 0.35
N GLY A 336 15.68 -3.26 1.43
CA GLY A 336 16.78 -3.57 2.34
C GLY A 336 18.17 -3.33 1.73
N ASP A 337 18.32 -2.36 0.84
CA ASP A 337 19.59 -1.98 0.20
C ASP A 337 20.34 -0.84 0.93
N HIS A 338 19.76 -0.33 2.02
CA HIS A 338 20.22 0.82 2.80
C HIS A 338 20.06 2.19 2.14
N ASN A 339 19.27 2.31 1.06
CA ASN A 339 18.97 3.55 0.37
C ASN A 339 17.51 3.98 0.58
N ARG A 340 17.29 4.85 1.57
CA ARG A 340 15.94 5.39 1.86
C ARG A 340 15.59 6.65 1.05
N THR A 341 16.51 7.11 0.20
CA THR A 341 16.39 8.40 -0.49
C THR A 341 15.85 8.29 -1.91
N GLU A 342 15.96 7.10 -2.50
CA GLU A 342 15.41 6.82 -3.82
C GLU A 342 13.88 6.79 -3.85
N GLY A 343 13.34 6.94 -5.05
CA GLY A 343 11.91 6.87 -5.30
C GLY A 343 11.34 5.47 -5.13
N ILE A 344 10.02 5.39 -4.92
CA ILE A 344 9.34 4.12 -4.59
C ILE A 344 9.40 3.08 -5.72
N TYR A 345 9.70 3.52 -6.95
CA TYR A 345 9.91 2.63 -8.08
C TYR A 345 11.13 1.74 -7.87
N TYR A 346 12.23 2.28 -7.36
CA TYR A 346 13.49 1.55 -7.19
C TYR A 346 13.40 0.50 -6.08
N GLU A 347 12.70 0.83 -5.00
CA GLU A 347 12.29 -0.11 -3.95
C GLU A 347 11.51 -1.32 -4.51
N ILE A 348 10.60 -1.09 -5.46
CA ILE A 348 9.89 -2.19 -6.13
C ILE A 348 10.84 -3.01 -7.02
N GLN A 349 11.80 -2.36 -7.70
CA GLN A 349 12.78 -3.06 -8.53
C GLN A 349 13.69 -3.96 -7.70
N GLY A 350 14.25 -3.47 -6.59
CA GLY A 350 15.07 -4.30 -5.71
C GLY A 350 14.30 -5.49 -5.13
N LEU A 351 13.02 -5.32 -4.78
CA LEU A 351 12.16 -6.43 -4.38
C LEU A 351 11.85 -7.42 -5.52
N ARG A 352 11.70 -6.95 -6.76
CA ARG A 352 11.56 -7.84 -7.93
C ARG A 352 12.83 -8.67 -8.13
N ASP A 353 14.00 -8.07 -8.05
CA ASP A 353 15.27 -8.76 -8.22
C ASP A 353 15.48 -9.84 -7.15
N ARG A 354 15.16 -9.49 -5.88
CA ARG A 354 15.18 -10.45 -4.77
C ARG A 354 14.19 -11.59 -4.95
N LEU A 355 12.97 -11.29 -5.38
CA LEU A 355 11.96 -12.33 -5.65
C LEU A 355 12.39 -13.23 -6.82
N LEU A 356 12.94 -12.67 -7.90
CA LEU A 356 13.44 -13.45 -9.03
C LEU A 356 14.56 -14.39 -8.58
N ALA A 357 15.53 -13.90 -7.82
CA ALA A 357 16.58 -14.73 -7.24
C ALA A 357 15.99 -15.85 -6.34
N ALA A 358 14.96 -15.53 -5.55
CA ALA A 358 14.26 -16.52 -4.73
C ALA A 358 13.54 -17.58 -5.56
N ILE A 359 12.86 -17.19 -6.64
CA ILE A 359 12.20 -18.08 -7.59
C ILE A 359 13.22 -19.02 -8.23
N GLN A 360 14.34 -18.48 -8.72
CA GLN A 360 15.40 -19.25 -9.39
C GLN A 360 16.02 -20.28 -8.46
N ARG A 361 16.35 -19.86 -7.23
CA ARG A 361 16.90 -20.75 -6.21
C ARG A 361 15.91 -21.84 -5.82
N TYR A 362 14.65 -21.47 -5.57
CA TYR A 362 13.60 -22.44 -5.25
C TYR A 362 13.44 -23.45 -6.38
N GLY A 363 13.39 -22.97 -7.63
CA GLY A 363 13.33 -23.80 -8.81
C GLY A 363 14.47 -24.82 -8.86
N ALA A 364 15.71 -24.39 -8.65
CA ALA A 364 16.87 -25.27 -8.62
C ALA A 364 16.81 -26.33 -7.49
N GLU A 365 16.30 -25.99 -6.31
CA GLU A 365 16.24 -26.89 -5.15
C GLU A 365 15.02 -27.84 -5.15
N ARG A 366 13.88 -27.40 -5.67
CA ARG A 366 12.58 -28.10 -5.52
C ARG A 366 11.93 -28.54 -6.82
N ALA A 367 12.37 -27.99 -7.95
CA ALA A 367 11.82 -28.30 -9.26
C ALA A 367 12.95 -28.48 -10.29
N ARG A 368 13.11 -27.49 -11.18
CA ARG A 368 14.22 -27.39 -12.14
C ARG A 368 14.68 -25.93 -12.20
N PRO A 369 15.96 -25.66 -12.53
CA PRO A 369 16.41 -24.31 -12.84
C PRO A 369 15.53 -23.66 -13.91
N LEU A 370 15.20 -22.39 -13.69
CA LEU A 370 14.34 -21.59 -14.56
C LEU A 370 14.85 -20.16 -14.64
N CYS A 371 14.54 -19.50 -15.75
CA CYS A 371 14.80 -18.08 -15.95
C CYS A 371 13.52 -17.39 -16.42
N TYR A 372 13.50 -16.05 -16.30
CA TYR A 372 12.42 -15.20 -16.79
C TYR A 372 12.82 -14.50 -18.08
N GLY A 373 11.99 -14.59 -19.12
CA GLY A 373 12.17 -13.94 -20.42
C GLY A 373 11.13 -12.84 -20.69
N ASN A 374 11.34 -12.09 -21.77
CA ASN A 374 10.51 -10.92 -22.12
C ASN A 374 9.31 -11.23 -23.04
N ALA A 375 9.08 -12.50 -23.37
CA ALA A 375 7.98 -12.92 -24.23
C ALA A 375 7.35 -14.22 -23.70
N HIS A 376 6.05 -14.39 -24.00
CA HIS A 376 5.31 -15.62 -23.67
C HIS A 376 6.07 -16.88 -24.17
N PRO A 377 6.20 -17.94 -23.34
CA PRO A 377 5.55 -18.20 -22.04
C PRO A 377 6.18 -17.59 -20.79
N TYR A 378 7.12 -16.64 -20.93
CA TYR A 378 7.83 -15.90 -19.86
C TYR A 378 8.77 -16.72 -19.00
N TRP A 379 8.46 -17.99 -18.75
CA TRP A 379 9.29 -18.86 -17.92
C TRP A 379 9.85 -20.00 -18.75
N PHE A 380 11.17 -20.09 -18.74
CA PHE A 380 11.92 -21.07 -19.52
C PHE A 380 12.85 -21.87 -18.61
N ARG A 381 13.28 -23.03 -19.07
CA ARG A 381 14.31 -23.78 -18.35
C ARG A 381 15.64 -23.05 -18.51
N ASP A 382 16.29 -22.79 -17.38
CA ASP A 382 17.65 -22.29 -17.34
C ASP A 382 18.60 -23.48 -17.53
N THR A 383 19.06 -23.66 -18.76
CA THR A 383 19.84 -24.83 -19.18
C THR A 383 21.32 -24.69 -18.89
N ASN A 384 21.82 -23.46 -18.79
CA ASN A 384 23.22 -23.17 -18.49
C ASN A 384 23.46 -22.80 -17.01
N GLY A 385 22.39 -22.54 -16.24
CA GLY A 385 22.43 -22.26 -14.81
C GLY A 385 22.92 -20.85 -14.47
N ASP A 386 22.84 -19.90 -15.41
CA ASP A 386 23.33 -18.52 -15.21
C ASP A 386 22.25 -17.56 -14.67
N GLY A 387 21.00 -18.01 -14.54
CA GLY A 387 19.88 -17.22 -14.04
C GLY A 387 19.33 -16.20 -15.04
N THR A 388 19.83 -16.15 -16.27
CA THR A 388 19.38 -15.22 -17.31
C THR A 388 18.74 -15.97 -18.47
N CYS A 389 17.62 -15.48 -19.00
CA CYS A 389 17.05 -16.07 -20.21
C CYS A 389 17.67 -15.42 -21.45
N ASN A 390 18.72 -16.03 -21.99
CA ASN A 390 19.24 -15.62 -23.29
C ASN A 390 18.28 -16.04 -24.44
N PRO A 391 18.42 -15.48 -25.65
CA PRO A 391 17.55 -15.82 -26.78
C PRO A 391 17.54 -17.31 -27.19
N ALA A 392 18.60 -18.07 -26.88
CA ALA A 392 18.63 -19.51 -27.17
C ALA A 392 17.74 -20.30 -26.21
N GLU A 393 17.56 -19.82 -24.98
CA GLU A 393 16.69 -20.43 -23.96
C GLU A 393 15.26 -19.92 -24.02
N ALA A 394 15.03 -18.69 -24.46
CA ALA A 394 13.73 -18.05 -24.60
C ALA A 394 12.95 -18.55 -25.85
N THR A 395 12.81 -19.87 -25.98
CA THR A 395 12.12 -20.52 -27.11
C THR A 395 10.93 -21.36 -26.62
N ALA A 396 9.89 -21.47 -27.44
CA ALA A 396 8.66 -22.20 -27.07
C ALA A 396 8.92 -23.67 -26.68
N THR A 397 9.91 -24.32 -27.30
CA THR A 397 10.31 -25.71 -26.99
C THR A 397 11.03 -25.83 -25.64
N ASN A 398 11.53 -24.72 -25.10
CA ASN A 398 12.20 -24.63 -23.81
C ASN A 398 11.33 -24.07 -22.68
N ALA A 399 10.01 -23.98 -22.90
CA ALA A 399 9.05 -23.58 -21.87
C ALA A 399 9.23 -24.38 -20.57
N PHE A 400 9.10 -23.68 -19.44
CA PHE A 400 9.17 -24.28 -18.12
C PHE A 400 7.87 -25.02 -17.75
N ALA A 401 8.00 -26.24 -17.26
CA ALA A 401 6.88 -27.12 -16.90
C ALA A 401 6.99 -27.75 -15.51
N GLY A 402 8.04 -27.41 -14.74
CA GLY A 402 8.29 -27.97 -13.40
C GLY A 402 7.54 -27.24 -12.29
N TRP A 403 6.27 -26.93 -12.48
CA TRP A 403 5.52 -26.06 -11.57
C TRP A 403 5.12 -26.77 -10.28
N THR A 404 5.42 -26.14 -9.14
CA THR A 404 4.80 -26.43 -7.83
C THR A 404 3.76 -25.36 -7.52
N PRO A 405 2.76 -25.62 -6.65
CA PRO A 405 1.83 -24.59 -6.22
C PRO A 405 2.53 -23.33 -5.69
N ARG A 406 3.57 -23.47 -4.87
CA ARG A 406 4.33 -22.34 -4.32
C ARG A 406 5.03 -21.52 -5.40
N LEU A 407 5.66 -22.19 -6.36
CA LEU A 407 6.39 -21.53 -7.45
C LEU A 407 5.44 -20.76 -8.37
N GLN A 408 4.26 -21.29 -8.66
CA GLN A 408 3.24 -20.60 -9.46
C GLN A 408 2.78 -19.30 -8.79
N LYS A 409 2.49 -19.35 -7.49
CA LYS A 409 2.06 -18.19 -6.70
C LYS A 409 3.09 -17.05 -6.74
N ALA A 410 4.37 -17.40 -6.53
CA ALA A 410 5.46 -16.43 -6.58
C ALA A 410 5.70 -15.88 -8.00
N ALA A 411 5.73 -16.74 -9.02
CA ALA A 411 5.90 -16.35 -10.42
C ALA A 411 4.76 -15.44 -10.91
N TYR A 412 3.54 -15.69 -10.43
CA TYR A 412 2.37 -14.87 -10.75
C TYR A 412 2.49 -13.44 -10.19
N ASN A 413 2.85 -13.31 -8.91
CA ASN A 413 3.07 -12.00 -8.29
C ASN A 413 4.25 -11.25 -8.91
N TYR A 414 5.33 -11.97 -9.26
CA TYR A 414 6.44 -11.39 -10.02
C TYR A 414 5.96 -10.82 -11.36
N GLN A 415 5.17 -11.60 -12.12
CA GLN A 415 4.59 -11.14 -13.38
C GLN A 415 3.70 -9.91 -13.21
N LEU A 416 2.75 -9.93 -12.27
CA LEU A 416 1.87 -8.78 -12.00
C LEU A 416 2.70 -7.52 -11.74
N SER A 417 3.73 -7.63 -10.89
CA SER A 417 4.58 -6.47 -10.60
C SER A 417 5.19 -5.90 -11.88
N ARG A 418 5.59 -6.75 -12.85
CA ARG A 418 6.31 -6.34 -14.07
C ARG A 418 5.41 -5.78 -15.17
N VAL A 419 4.19 -6.28 -15.30
CA VAL A 419 3.31 -5.96 -16.44
C VAL A 419 2.37 -4.79 -16.20
N ASP A 420 2.41 -4.18 -15.02
CA ASP A 420 1.88 -2.84 -14.76
C ASP A 420 3.03 -1.83 -14.67
N PRO A 421 3.35 -1.08 -15.75
CA PRO A 421 4.42 -0.08 -15.71
C PRO A 421 4.11 1.09 -14.77
N GLY A 422 2.84 1.32 -14.45
CA GLY A 422 2.40 2.34 -13.50
C GLY A 422 2.30 1.84 -12.06
N ALA A 423 2.73 0.60 -11.76
CA ALA A 423 2.59 -0.02 -10.44
C ALA A 423 3.06 0.87 -9.27
N PHE A 424 4.15 1.61 -9.48
CA PHE A 424 4.73 2.55 -8.50
C PHE A 424 3.78 3.71 -8.14
N ALA A 425 2.90 4.11 -9.05
CA ALA A 425 1.92 5.17 -8.86
C ALA A 425 0.51 4.64 -8.56
N HIS A 426 0.14 3.49 -9.14
CA HIS A 426 -1.19 2.91 -8.97
C HIS A 426 -1.40 2.35 -7.55
N ASN A 427 -0.43 1.58 -7.02
CA ASN A 427 -0.46 1.09 -5.63
C ASN A 427 0.87 0.40 -5.26
N ALA A 428 1.94 1.18 -5.08
CA ALA A 428 3.27 0.64 -4.78
C ALA A 428 3.28 -0.30 -3.57
N LYS A 429 2.56 0.08 -2.50
CA LYS A 429 2.53 -0.67 -1.23
C LYS A 429 1.92 -2.05 -1.39
N TYR A 430 0.84 -2.17 -2.16
CA TYR A 430 0.26 -3.48 -2.47
C TYR A 430 1.25 -4.37 -3.22
N ILE A 431 1.97 -3.83 -4.21
CA ILE A 431 2.98 -4.58 -4.96
C ILE A 431 4.15 -5.00 -4.06
N ILE A 432 4.63 -4.11 -3.19
CA ILE A 432 5.67 -4.41 -2.19
C ILE A 432 5.24 -5.57 -1.29
N GLN A 433 4.00 -5.56 -0.78
CA GLN A 433 3.46 -6.65 0.06
C GLN A 433 3.42 -7.98 -0.69
N LEU A 434 2.99 -7.99 -1.96
CA LEU A 434 2.97 -9.22 -2.77
C LEU A 434 4.38 -9.78 -2.99
N LEU A 435 5.35 -8.92 -3.36
CA LEU A 435 6.73 -9.34 -3.61
C LEU A 435 7.41 -9.87 -2.35
N HIS A 436 7.22 -9.16 -1.24
CA HIS A 436 7.72 -9.54 0.08
C HIS A 436 7.15 -10.89 0.52
N ASP A 437 5.83 -11.06 0.48
CA ASP A 437 5.17 -12.27 0.95
C ASP A 437 5.45 -13.48 0.04
N SER A 438 5.62 -13.27 -1.27
CA SER A 438 6.08 -14.31 -2.18
C SER A 438 7.50 -14.78 -1.85
N THR A 439 8.40 -13.85 -1.51
CA THR A 439 9.76 -14.18 -1.06
C THR A 439 9.74 -14.97 0.25
N GLN A 440 8.93 -14.53 1.23
CA GLN A 440 8.74 -15.24 2.49
C GLN A 440 8.16 -16.64 2.30
N SER A 441 7.20 -16.80 1.38
CA SER A 441 6.63 -18.09 1.04
C SER A 441 7.70 -19.04 0.51
N LEU A 442 8.53 -18.60 -0.45
CA LEU A 442 9.62 -19.43 -0.98
C LEU A 442 10.63 -19.80 0.11
N ASN A 443 10.96 -18.87 1.00
CA ASN A 443 11.88 -19.09 2.12
C ASN A 443 11.50 -20.26 3.04
N THR A 444 10.21 -20.56 3.22
CA THR A 444 9.80 -21.69 4.08
C THR A 444 10.22 -23.05 3.52
N ALA A 445 10.57 -23.12 2.24
CA ALA A 445 10.92 -24.35 1.54
C ALA A 445 12.38 -24.38 1.05
N LEU A 446 13.15 -23.30 1.21
CA LEU A 446 14.56 -23.27 0.85
C LEU A 446 15.44 -23.92 1.91
N SER A 447 16.51 -24.58 1.48
CA SER A 447 17.52 -25.16 2.38
C SER A 447 18.31 -24.09 3.14
N VAL A 448 18.56 -22.94 2.51
CA VAL A 448 19.04 -21.72 3.17
C VAL A 448 18.11 -20.58 2.73
N PRO A 449 17.28 -20.04 3.63
CA PRO A 449 16.41 -18.91 3.32
C PRO A 449 17.20 -17.67 2.88
N PHE A 450 16.59 -16.84 2.02
CA PHE A 450 17.06 -15.48 1.79
C PHE A 450 16.94 -14.67 3.07
N ASP A 451 17.97 -13.87 3.36
CA ASP A 451 17.89 -12.91 4.44
C ASP A 451 16.84 -11.84 4.08
N THR A 452 15.81 -11.76 4.91
CA THR A 452 14.70 -10.81 4.78
C THR A 452 14.63 -9.87 5.98
N SER A 453 15.64 -9.91 6.86
CA SER A 453 15.65 -9.14 8.12
C SER A 453 15.68 -7.62 7.91
N LEU A 454 16.21 -7.18 6.77
CA LEU A 454 16.25 -5.77 6.38
C LEU A 454 15.06 -5.34 5.52
N LEU A 455 14.25 -6.28 4.99
CA LEU A 455 13.10 -5.92 4.17
C LEU A 455 11.98 -5.37 5.04
N VAL A 456 11.33 -4.33 4.52
CA VAL A 456 10.12 -3.77 5.15
C VAL A 456 8.92 -4.12 4.30
N ARG A 457 7.87 -4.65 4.94
CA ARG A 457 6.61 -4.99 4.26
C ARG A 457 5.60 -3.84 4.21
N ASN A 458 5.50 -3.09 5.31
CA ASN A 458 4.40 -2.17 5.55
C ASN A 458 4.89 -0.77 5.91
N ASP A 459 4.05 0.20 5.62
CA ASP A 459 4.22 1.58 6.05
C ASP A 459 4.14 1.76 7.57
N PRO A 460 4.69 2.87 8.09
CA PRO A 460 4.58 3.20 9.50
C PRO A 460 3.22 3.80 9.85
N GLY A 461 2.71 3.42 11.02
CA GLY A 461 1.63 4.13 11.72
C GLY A 461 0.36 4.33 10.89
N HIS A 462 -0.05 5.59 10.74
CA HIS A 462 -1.29 5.98 10.07
C HIS A 462 -1.36 5.61 8.58
N PHE A 463 -0.22 5.34 7.94
CA PHE A 463 -0.16 5.03 6.51
C PHE A 463 -0.16 3.52 6.23
N ASN A 464 -0.23 2.68 7.27
CA ASN A 464 -0.32 1.23 7.15
C ASN A 464 -1.77 0.79 6.86
N GLY A 465 -2.08 0.71 5.57
CA GLY A 465 -3.38 0.26 5.07
C GLY A 465 -3.71 -1.19 5.40
N ALA A 466 -2.70 -2.05 5.56
CA ALA A 466 -2.86 -3.44 5.97
C ALA A 466 -3.00 -3.65 7.50
N SER A 467 -2.96 -2.58 8.30
CA SER A 467 -3.07 -2.70 9.76
C SER A 467 -4.48 -3.13 10.21
N LYS A 468 -4.57 -3.79 11.36
CA LYS A 468 -5.86 -4.11 11.99
C LYS A 468 -6.76 -2.88 12.17
N ALA A 469 -6.17 -1.71 12.42
CA ALA A 469 -6.93 -0.45 12.57
C ALA A 469 -7.61 0.00 11.27
N ALA A 470 -7.04 -0.31 10.12
CA ALA A 470 -7.62 -0.01 8.82
C ALA A 470 -8.57 -1.12 8.32
N ARG A 471 -8.31 -2.38 8.69
CA ARG A 471 -8.92 -3.57 8.05
C ARG A 471 -9.95 -4.32 8.87
N ASN A 472 -10.21 -3.90 10.11
CA ASN A 472 -11.21 -4.54 10.99
C ASN A 472 -12.64 -4.56 10.40
N TRP A 473 -12.92 -3.77 9.37
CA TRP A 473 -14.25 -3.56 8.76
C TRP A 473 -14.40 -4.23 7.39
N ASP A 474 -13.40 -4.98 6.93
CA ASP A 474 -13.41 -5.59 5.60
C ASP A 474 -14.61 -6.51 5.37
N SER A 475 -15.00 -7.28 6.39
CA SER A 475 -16.14 -8.19 6.31
C SER A 475 -17.48 -7.46 6.19
N SER A 476 -17.56 -6.19 6.61
CA SER A 476 -18.75 -5.37 6.47
C SER A 476 -18.71 -4.45 5.24
N GLU A 477 -17.58 -4.45 4.52
CA GLU A 477 -17.26 -3.59 3.37
C GLU A 477 -17.43 -2.08 3.64
N THR A 478 -17.76 -1.69 4.87
CA THR A 478 -18.15 -0.35 5.27
C THR A 478 -17.66 -0.07 6.68
N VAL A 479 -17.33 1.19 6.96
CA VAL A 479 -16.99 1.66 8.30
C VAL A 479 -18.23 2.26 8.94
N GLN A 480 -18.66 1.68 10.07
CA GLN A 480 -19.86 2.11 10.78
C GLN A 480 -19.72 3.53 11.33
N ALA A 481 -20.83 4.25 11.46
CA ALA A 481 -20.86 5.63 11.94
C ALA A 481 -20.11 5.84 13.26
N SER A 482 -20.24 4.92 14.22
CA SER A 482 -19.56 4.98 15.52
C SER A 482 -18.04 4.80 15.47
N CYS A 483 -17.49 4.34 14.34
CA CYS A 483 -16.06 4.09 14.13
C CYS A 483 -15.44 5.04 13.08
N SER A 484 -16.27 5.60 12.19
CA SER A 484 -15.85 6.45 11.06
C SER A 484 -14.99 7.66 11.46
N ARG A 485 -15.19 8.18 12.68
CA ARG A 485 -14.39 9.28 13.24
C ARG A 485 -12.89 9.06 13.07
N CYS A 486 -12.40 7.83 13.30
CA CYS A 486 -10.96 7.55 13.32
C CYS A 486 -10.52 6.57 12.21
N HIS A 487 -11.45 5.82 11.62
CA HIS A 487 -11.13 4.63 10.82
C HIS A 487 -11.57 4.72 9.35
N SER A 488 -11.94 5.90 8.86
CA SER A 488 -12.38 6.08 7.48
C SER A 488 -11.84 7.37 6.86
N GLY A 489 -10.56 7.66 7.11
CA GLY A 489 -9.82 8.77 6.49
C GLY A 489 -10.51 10.12 6.62
N ALA A 490 -10.34 10.96 5.60
CA ALA A 490 -10.90 12.31 5.56
C ALA A 490 -12.43 12.32 5.61
N GLN A 491 -13.08 11.38 4.91
CA GLN A 491 -14.54 11.34 4.81
C GLN A 491 -15.21 11.20 6.18
N GLY A 492 -14.73 10.29 7.03
CA GLY A 492 -15.30 10.12 8.36
C GLY A 492 -14.83 11.17 9.35
N TYR A 493 -13.53 11.46 9.36
CA TYR A 493 -12.94 12.40 10.30
C TYR A 493 -13.49 13.82 10.14
N ARG A 494 -13.50 14.35 8.90
CA ARG A 494 -13.98 15.72 8.64
C ARG A 494 -15.47 15.86 8.90
N PHE A 495 -16.25 14.85 8.55
CA PHE A 495 -17.67 14.82 8.87
C PHE A 495 -17.90 14.85 10.39
N PHE A 496 -17.15 14.04 11.14
CA PHE A 496 -17.24 14.07 12.60
C PHE A 496 -16.88 15.45 13.17
N VAL A 497 -15.78 16.06 12.73
CA VAL A 497 -15.36 17.38 13.22
C VAL A 497 -16.40 18.45 12.88
N GLN A 498 -17.07 18.35 11.73
CA GLN A 498 -18.08 19.32 11.33
C GLN A 498 -19.41 19.16 12.10
N TYR A 499 -19.85 17.91 12.34
CA TYR A 499 -21.20 17.63 12.84
C TYR A 499 -21.25 17.05 14.25
N GLY A 500 -20.13 16.67 14.85
CA GLY A 500 -20.04 16.04 16.16
C GLY A 500 -20.55 14.60 16.22
N VAL A 501 -20.92 14.02 15.09
CA VAL A 501 -21.42 12.64 14.93
C VAL A 501 -20.75 11.99 13.73
N GLY A 502 -20.53 10.69 13.77
CA GLY A 502 -19.97 9.95 12.63
C GLY A 502 -21.02 9.58 11.59
N GLN A 503 -20.56 9.15 10.41
CA GLN A 503 -21.40 8.70 9.29
C GLN A 503 -20.98 7.31 8.81
N LEU A 504 -21.89 6.57 8.19
CA LEU A 504 -21.52 5.34 7.50
C LEU A 504 -20.61 5.70 6.32
N VAL A 505 -19.44 5.07 6.23
CA VAL A 505 -18.51 5.27 5.11
C VAL A 505 -18.44 4.00 4.26
N PRO A 506 -18.87 4.06 2.98
CA PRO A 506 -18.97 2.88 2.12
C PRO A 506 -17.66 2.23 1.70
N GLU A 507 -16.53 2.95 1.78
CA GLU A 507 -15.25 2.42 1.31
C GLU A 507 -14.21 2.53 2.43
N THR A 508 -13.63 1.40 2.82
CA THR A 508 -12.61 1.35 3.87
C THR A 508 -11.36 2.14 3.45
N ALA A 509 -10.83 2.95 4.36
CA ALA A 509 -9.65 3.75 4.07
C ALA A 509 -8.38 2.88 4.09
N ASN A 510 -7.46 3.13 3.16
CA ASN A 510 -6.16 2.46 3.11
C ASN A 510 -5.15 3.15 4.06
N GLY A 511 -5.50 3.25 5.34
CA GLY A 511 -4.85 4.14 6.31
C GLY A 511 -5.47 5.54 6.31
N LEU A 512 -4.75 6.54 6.83
CA LEU A 512 -5.16 7.95 6.77
C LEU A 512 -4.58 8.61 5.51
N GLU A 513 -5.46 9.23 4.73
CA GLU A 513 -5.11 10.05 3.57
C GLU A 513 -4.56 11.41 4.03
N CYS A 514 -3.76 12.07 3.17
CA CYS A 514 -3.25 13.41 3.45
C CYS A 514 -4.38 14.42 3.76
N SER A 515 -5.51 14.30 3.04
CA SER A 515 -6.75 15.07 3.23
C SER A 515 -7.41 14.89 4.60
N THR A 516 -7.03 13.87 5.37
CA THR A 516 -7.49 13.71 6.75
C THR A 516 -6.99 14.86 7.61
N CYS A 517 -5.73 15.26 7.41
CA CYS A 517 -5.04 16.26 8.23
C CYS A 517 -4.77 17.57 7.49
N HIS A 518 -4.73 17.58 6.16
CA HIS A 518 -4.41 18.75 5.34
C HIS A 518 -5.61 19.24 4.54
N GLU A 519 -5.81 20.56 4.46
CA GLU A 519 -6.90 21.18 3.70
C GLU A 519 -6.47 21.84 2.40
N ASN A 520 -5.22 22.30 2.32
CA ASN A 520 -4.60 22.78 1.09
C ASN A 520 -3.33 21.96 0.82
N PHE A 521 -3.00 21.76 -0.45
CA PHE A 521 -1.81 21.00 -0.88
C PHE A 521 -0.84 21.82 -1.71
N GLU A 522 -1.12 23.11 -1.92
CA GLU A 522 -0.29 24.04 -2.67
C GLU A 522 -0.62 25.48 -2.24
N PRO A 523 0.37 26.38 -2.06
CA PRO A 523 1.82 26.11 -1.92
C PRO A 523 2.24 25.66 -0.51
N ASP A 524 1.39 25.86 0.51
CA ASP A 524 1.80 25.83 1.92
C ASP A 524 1.43 24.54 2.69
N TYR A 525 0.79 23.56 2.03
CA TYR A 525 0.34 22.28 2.62
C TYR A 525 -0.37 22.44 3.98
N ASP A 526 -1.36 23.34 4.04
CA ASP A 526 -2.00 23.73 5.29
C ASP A 526 -2.63 22.57 6.04
N VAL A 527 -2.39 22.53 7.36
CA VAL A 527 -2.99 21.58 8.29
C VAL A 527 -4.37 22.09 8.69
N PHE A 528 -5.38 21.25 8.50
CA PHE A 528 -6.71 21.45 9.04
C PHE A 528 -6.66 21.44 10.58
N VAL A 529 -7.13 22.51 11.22
CA VAL A 529 -7.16 22.61 12.69
C VAL A 529 -8.61 22.63 13.17
N PRO A 530 -9.13 21.51 13.74
CA PRO A 530 -10.44 21.51 14.37
C PRO A 530 -10.53 22.54 15.50
N ALA A 531 -11.68 23.20 15.62
CA ALA A 531 -11.92 24.20 16.67
C ALA A 531 -12.01 23.59 18.08
N GLN A 532 -12.36 22.31 18.19
CA GLN A 532 -12.59 21.64 19.47
C GLN A 532 -12.39 20.12 19.37
N THR A 533 -12.21 19.50 20.54
CA THR A 533 -12.18 18.05 20.75
C THR A 533 -13.40 17.61 21.54
N TRP A 534 -14.05 16.53 21.11
CA TRP A 534 -15.13 15.89 21.86
C TRP A 534 -14.57 14.87 22.85
N LEU A 535 -14.79 15.12 24.13
CA LEU A 535 -14.47 14.20 25.23
C LEU A 535 -15.45 13.01 25.24
N PRO A 536 -15.09 11.87 25.87
CA PRO A 536 -15.96 10.70 25.95
C PRO A 536 -17.31 10.93 26.65
N ASP A 537 -17.42 11.97 27.48
CA ASP A 537 -18.66 12.35 28.17
C ASP A 537 -19.56 13.30 27.34
N GLY A 538 -19.18 13.56 26.09
CA GLY A 538 -19.93 14.42 25.17
C GLY A 538 -19.63 15.91 25.28
N LYS A 539 -18.82 16.34 26.27
CA LYS A 539 -18.38 17.73 26.36
C LYS A 539 -17.32 18.05 25.32
N THR A 540 -17.19 19.33 24.99
CA THR A 540 -16.12 19.81 24.11
C THR A 540 -15.10 20.65 24.85
N VAL A 541 -13.85 20.56 24.40
CA VAL A 541 -12.73 21.37 24.89
C VAL A 541 -11.95 21.94 23.72
N ASN A 542 -11.39 23.13 23.88
CA ASN A 542 -10.47 23.71 22.90
C ASN A 542 -9.03 23.50 23.38
N LEU A 543 -8.31 22.60 22.71
CA LEU A 543 -6.91 22.32 22.98
C LEU A 543 -6.00 23.27 22.17
N PRO A 544 -4.82 23.62 22.68
CA PRO A 544 -3.94 24.59 22.02
C PRO A 544 -3.34 24.04 20.71
N GLY A 545 -3.09 24.95 19.77
CA GLY A 545 -2.40 24.65 18.52
C GLY A 545 -3.09 23.56 17.71
N GLN A 546 -2.36 22.50 17.35
CA GLN A 546 -2.88 21.41 16.51
C GLN A 546 -3.42 20.22 17.32
N ASP A 547 -3.46 20.31 18.65
CA ASP A 547 -3.84 19.17 19.51
C ASP A 547 -5.25 18.65 19.23
N ASN A 548 -6.18 19.54 18.84
CA ASN A 548 -7.54 19.10 18.51
C ASN A 548 -7.57 18.14 17.31
N LEU A 549 -6.61 18.24 16.38
CA LEU A 549 -6.51 17.32 15.24
C LEU A 549 -6.33 15.88 15.73
N CYS A 550 -5.29 15.66 16.56
CA CYS A 550 -4.92 14.34 17.06
C CYS A 550 -5.89 13.85 18.14
N ALA A 551 -6.27 14.72 19.08
CA ALA A 551 -7.10 14.36 20.21
C ALA A 551 -8.49 13.90 19.78
N ASN A 552 -9.01 14.38 18.65
CA ASN A 552 -10.25 13.85 18.12
C ASN A 552 -10.19 12.34 17.82
N CYS A 553 -9.03 11.74 17.57
CA CYS A 553 -8.93 10.28 17.46
C CYS A 553 -8.43 9.63 18.75
N HIS A 554 -7.50 10.30 19.44
CA HIS A 554 -6.72 9.74 20.55
C HIS A 554 -7.20 10.15 21.95
N ILE A 555 -8.42 10.68 22.10
CA ILE A 555 -8.99 11.02 23.41
C ILE A 555 -9.56 9.80 24.15
N GLY A 556 -9.78 8.68 23.47
CA GLY A 556 -10.44 7.48 24.00
C GLY A 556 -11.98 7.51 23.87
N ARG A 557 -12.64 6.42 24.28
CA ARG A 557 -14.10 6.22 24.09
C ARG A 557 -14.93 6.15 25.36
N ALA A 558 -14.30 5.98 26.52
CA ALA A 558 -14.97 5.90 27.81
C ALA A 558 -14.12 6.62 28.85
N SER A 559 -14.77 7.40 29.71
CA SER A 559 -14.16 8.18 30.79
C SER A 559 -14.82 7.86 32.14
N LYS A 560 -14.34 8.46 33.23
CA LYS A 560 -15.00 8.40 34.55
C LYS A 560 -16.51 8.63 34.47
N ALA A 561 -16.95 9.67 33.75
CA ALA A 561 -18.37 10.04 33.68
C ALA A 561 -19.21 8.95 32.98
N THR A 562 -18.65 8.27 31.97
CA THR A 562 -19.32 7.16 31.29
C THR A 562 -19.52 5.97 32.22
N ILE A 563 -18.53 5.69 33.08
CA ILE A 563 -18.60 4.62 34.08
C ILE A 563 -19.60 4.97 35.18
N ASP A 564 -19.55 6.19 35.72
CA ASP A 564 -20.50 6.65 36.74
C ASP A 564 -21.94 6.57 36.23
N THR A 565 -22.17 6.98 34.99
CA THR A 565 -23.49 6.89 34.33
C THR A 565 -23.94 5.43 34.20
N ALA A 566 -23.07 4.54 33.73
CA ALA A 566 -23.38 3.12 33.58
C ALA A 566 -23.68 2.44 34.93
N LEU A 567 -22.94 2.78 35.98
CA LEU A 567 -23.17 2.25 37.33
C LEU A 567 -24.46 2.81 37.96
N SER A 568 -24.78 4.09 37.70
CA SER A 568 -25.98 4.75 38.22
C SER A 568 -27.27 4.31 37.54
N ALA A 569 -27.19 3.86 36.28
CA ALA A 569 -28.35 3.34 35.54
C ALA A 569 -28.93 2.06 36.14
N GLY A 570 -28.20 1.38 37.03
CA GLY A 570 -28.61 0.12 37.65
C GLY A 570 -28.39 -1.11 36.74
N GLY A 571 -28.57 -2.30 37.30
CA GLY A 571 -28.30 -3.58 36.62
C GLY A 571 -26.91 -4.15 36.91
N THR A 572 -26.56 -5.24 36.23
CA THR A 572 -25.26 -5.91 36.41
C THR A 572 -24.13 -5.02 35.86
N PRO A 573 -23.13 -4.65 36.67
CA PRO A 573 -21.99 -3.86 36.19
C PRO A 573 -21.30 -4.53 35.01
N ARG A 574 -20.83 -3.72 34.06
CA ARG A 574 -20.13 -4.19 32.87
C ARG A 574 -18.88 -3.36 32.64
N PHE A 575 -17.86 -4.04 32.13
CA PHE A 575 -16.63 -3.42 31.71
C PHE A 575 -16.87 -2.34 30.64
N GLN A 576 -16.20 -1.19 30.78
CA GLN A 576 -16.24 -0.07 29.84
C GLN A 576 -14.87 0.06 29.17
N ASN A 577 -14.84 -0.13 27.85
CA ASN A 577 -13.61 -0.14 27.07
C ASN A 577 -13.12 1.29 26.81
N VAL A 578 -11.92 1.63 27.28
CA VAL A 578 -11.26 2.93 27.01
C VAL A 578 -10.92 3.13 25.53
N HIS A 579 -10.80 2.01 24.79
CA HIS A 579 -10.36 1.89 23.41
C HIS A 579 -8.86 2.19 23.20
N TYR A 580 -8.35 1.85 22.01
CA TYR A 580 -6.91 1.81 21.72
C TYR A 580 -6.31 3.21 21.55
N LEU A 581 -5.05 3.37 21.97
CA LEU A 581 -4.23 4.57 21.82
C LEU A 581 -4.90 5.86 22.34
N PRO A 582 -5.43 5.90 23.59
CA PRO A 582 -6.05 7.09 24.18
C PRO A 582 -5.01 8.13 24.67
N ALA A 583 -3.90 8.29 23.94
CA ALA A 583 -2.73 9.09 24.31
C ALA A 583 -3.08 10.55 24.67
N ALA A 584 -3.97 11.18 23.91
CA ALA A 584 -4.43 12.53 24.22
C ALA A 584 -5.24 12.53 25.54
N GLY A 585 -6.10 11.54 25.75
CA GLY A 585 -6.84 11.38 27.00
C GLY A 585 -5.91 11.26 28.21
N THR A 586 -4.88 10.42 28.10
CA THR A 586 -3.87 10.23 29.16
C THR A 586 -3.10 11.53 29.42
N ARG A 587 -2.59 12.17 28.36
CA ARG A 587 -1.86 13.44 28.43
C ARG A 587 -2.67 14.53 29.13
N GLU A 588 -3.98 14.64 28.83
CA GLU A 588 -4.85 15.65 29.41
C GLU A 588 -5.18 15.43 30.90
N GLY A 589 -4.96 14.22 31.43
CA GLY A 589 -5.20 13.88 32.84
C GLY A 589 -6.62 14.27 33.29
N THR A 590 -6.73 15.01 34.40
CA THR A 590 -8.01 15.46 34.97
C THR A 590 -8.87 16.36 34.08
N LEU A 591 -8.34 16.91 32.97
CA LEU A 591 -9.18 17.61 32.00
C LEU A 591 -10.07 16.61 31.23
N ALA A 592 -9.50 15.50 30.75
CA ALA A 592 -10.23 14.48 30.01
C ALA A 592 -10.90 13.44 30.94
N ARG A 593 -10.31 13.21 32.12
CA ARG A 593 -10.70 12.18 33.08
C ARG A 593 -10.87 10.82 32.41
N ILE A 594 -9.91 10.49 31.55
CA ILE A 594 -10.00 9.29 30.72
C ILE A 594 -9.99 8.03 31.60
N GLY A 595 -9.22 8.04 32.69
CA GLY A 595 -9.28 7.01 33.72
C GLY A 595 -10.37 7.30 34.76
N TYR A 596 -10.69 6.29 35.56
CA TYR A 596 -11.57 6.41 36.70
C TYR A 596 -10.82 7.04 37.90
N GLU A 597 -11.05 8.33 38.11
CA GLU A 597 -10.60 9.08 39.29
C GLU A 597 -11.46 8.75 40.52
N TYR A 598 -10.82 8.36 41.62
CA TYR A 598 -11.50 7.99 42.86
C TYR A 598 -11.90 9.22 43.71
N PRO A 599 -13.02 9.15 44.45
CA PRO A 599 -13.46 10.25 45.30
C PRO A 599 -12.40 10.64 46.35
N ASN A 600 -12.32 11.93 46.67
CA ASN A 600 -11.39 12.49 47.67
C ASN A 600 -9.89 12.28 47.37
N LYS A 601 -9.54 11.91 46.13
CA LYS A 601 -8.16 11.86 45.65
C LYS A 601 -7.90 13.02 44.70
N THR A 602 -6.63 13.42 44.61
CA THR A 602 -6.16 14.42 43.64
C THR A 602 -5.36 13.72 42.56
N TYR A 603 -5.59 14.11 41.31
CA TYR A 603 -4.94 13.53 40.15
C TYR A 603 -4.14 14.57 39.39
N ALA A 604 -3.10 14.12 38.71
CA ALA A 604 -2.31 14.96 37.82
C ALA A 604 -3.20 15.53 36.69
N GLY A 605 -3.05 16.83 36.45
CA GLY A 605 -3.64 17.49 35.29
C GLY A 605 -2.87 17.17 34.01
N ARG A 606 -3.00 18.06 33.02
CA ARG A 606 -2.27 17.96 31.75
C ARG A 606 -0.76 17.80 31.99
N LEU A 607 -0.11 16.92 31.22
CA LEU A 607 1.34 16.81 31.16
C LEU A 607 1.99 18.17 30.85
N THR A 608 2.98 18.52 31.66
CA THR A 608 3.83 19.68 31.40
C THR A 608 5.24 19.21 31.13
N HIS A 609 5.83 19.70 30.04
CA HIS A 609 7.18 19.35 29.63
C HIS A 609 7.85 20.58 29.00
N MET A 610 9.11 20.83 29.37
CA MET A 610 9.84 22.04 28.94
C MET A 610 10.04 22.08 27.43
N GLY A 611 10.24 20.92 26.80
CA GLY A 611 10.36 20.77 25.34
C GLY A 611 9.05 21.01 24.56
N GLY A 612 7.98 21.43 25.23
CA GLY A 612 6.67 21.68 24.65
C GLY A 612 5.62 20.72 25.18
N VAL A 613 4.37 21.16 25.13
CA VAL A 613 3.24 20.42 25.70
C VAL A 613 2.32 19.84 24.64
N GLN A 614 2.37 20.28 23.38
CA GLN A 614 1.48 19.80 22.32
C GLN A 614 1.84 18.39 21.86
N CYS A 615 0.90 17.65 21.29
CA CYS A 615 1.16 16.34 20.68
C CYS A 615 2.30 16.42 19.66
N THR A 616 2.27 17.46 18.81
CA THR A 616 3.29 17.72 17.78
C THR A 616 4.60 18.30 18.32
N SER A 617 4.70 18.56 19.63
CA SER A 617 6.00 18.91 20.26
C SER A 617 6.91 17.69 20.41
N CYS A 618 6.32 16.50 20.54
CA CYS A 618 7.02 15.21 20.65
C CYS A 618 6.89 14.37 19.37
N HIS A 619 5.70 14.35 18.76
CA HIS A 619 5.42 13.65 17.52
C HIS A 619 5.51 14.61 16.34
N VAL A 620 6.73 14.93 15.90
CA VAL A 620 7.00 16.05 14.97
C VAL A 620 6.93 15.60 13.50
N PRO A 621 5.78 15.71 12.78
CA PRO A 621 5.63 15.12 11.45
C PRO A 621 6.61 15.67 10.41
N GLY A 622 6.95 16.95 10.47
CA GLY A 622 7.90 17.56 9.53
C GLY A 622 9.35 17.12 9.71
N LYS A 623 9.70 16.51 10.86
CA LYS A 623 11.05 15.98 11.15
C LYS A 623 11.09 14.47 11.07
N SER A 624 10.05 13.83 11.58
CA SER A 624 9.90 12.38 11.53
C SER A 624 9.42 11.88 10.17
N ASN A 625 9.33 12.72 9.12
CA ASN A 625 8.72 12.36 7.84
C ASN A 625 7.34 11.69 7.98
N HIS A 626 6.46 12.23 8.83
CA HIS A 626 5.11 11.72 9.12
C HIS A 626 5.04 10.29 9.69
N THR A 627 6.13 9.70 10.17
CA THR A 627 6.03 8.45 10.95
C THR A 627 5.42 8.66 12.35
N PHE A 628 5.47 9.91 12.85
CA PHE A 628 5.11 10.31 14.21
C PHE A 628 5.91 9.61 15.32
N ARG A 629 6.98 8.88 14.98
CA ARG A 629 7.85 8.21 15.96
C ARG A 629 8.80 9.24 16.55
N ILE A 630 8.93 9.23 17.88
CA ILE A 630 9.88 10.10 18.59
C ILE A 630 11.32 9.79 18.16
N GLN A 631 11.64 8.51 17.98
CA GLN A 631 12.97 8.06 17.55
C GLN A 631 13.42 8.72 16.24
N ASP A 632 12.50 8.90 15.29
CA ASP A 632 12.79 9.48 13.97
C ASP A 632 13.06 10.99 14.03
N ALA A 633 12.81 11.63 15.18
CA ALA A 633 13.09 13.04 15.44
C ALA A 633 14.04 13.26 16.64
N TRP A 634 14.65 12.20 17.18
CA TRP A 634 15.39 12.21 18.44
C TRP A 634 16.52 13.24 18.43
N ASN A 635 17.43 13.14 17.46
CA ASN A 635 18.64 13.97 17.39
C ASN A 635 18.29 15.46 17.23
N GLU A 636 17.23 15.77 16.50
CA GLU A 636 16.82 17.15 16.23
C GLU A 636 15.99 17.78 17.35
N ARG A 637 15.27 16.97 18.14
CA ARG A 637 14.28 17.47 19.09
C ARG A 637 14.57 17.16 20.55
N CYS A 638 15.05 15.97 20.85
CA CYS A 638 15.14 15.43 22.21
C CYS A 638 16.57 15.47 22.76
N GLU A 639 17.55 15.14 21.91
CA GLU A 639 18.96 14.98 22.29
C GLU A 639 19.55 16.24 22.95
N THR A 640 19.09 17.44 22.60
CA THR A 640 19.58 18.69 23.21
C THR A 640 19.37 18.74 24.73
N CYS A 641 18.27 18.17 25.24
CA CYS A 641 17.95 18.16 26.68
C CYS A 641 18.18 16.79 27.33
N HIS A 642 18.23 15.71 26.53
CA HIS A 642 18.39 14.33 26.96
C HIS A 642 19.63 13.68 26.32
N ALA A 643 20.74 14.43 26.26
CA ALA A 643 21.99 14.01 25.60
C ALA A 643 22.64 12.79 26.24
N ASP A 644 22.27 12.47 27.48
CA ASP A 644 22.71 11.30 28.24
C ASP A 644 21.90 10.03 27.90
N GLN A 645 20.87 10.16 27.05
CA GLN A 645 19.97 9.08 26.68
C GLN A 645 20.01 8.82 25.16
N SER A 646 19.72 7.58 24.78
CA SER A 646 19.66 7.17 23.37
C SER A 646 18.24 7.01 22.84
N SER A 647 17.24 6.97 23.74
CA SER A 647 15.82 6.89 23.39
C SER A 647 14.94 7.43 24.53
N ALA A 648 13.66 7.67 24.23
CA ALA A 648 12.72 8.28 25.17
C ALA A 648 12.45 7.36 26.38
N GLU A 649 12.45 6.05 26.16
CA GLU A 649 12.19 5.00 27.15
C GLU A 649 13.22 5.01 28.29
N GLN A 650 14.41 5.56 28.07
CA GLN A 650 15.47 5.62 29.07
C GLN A 650 15.36 6.86 29.98
N ILE A 651 14.47 7.80 29.67
CA ILE A 651 14.36 9.06 30.41
C ILE A 651 13.68 8.82 31.77
N ARG A 652 14.41 9.10 32.86
CA ARG A 652 13.92 8.94 34.24
C ARG A 652 14.22 10.13 35.18
N LEU A 653 14.70 11.24 34.64
CA LEU A 653 15.34 12.34 35.39
C LEU A 653 14.58 12.88 36.62
N VAL A 654 13.23 12.85 36.62
CA VAL A 654 12.40 13.35 37.73
C VAL A 654 11.67 12.26 38.52
N HIS A 655 11.74 11.01 38.08
CA HIS A 655 10.96 9.87 38.61
C HIS A 655 11.90 8.78 39.12
N LEU A 656 12.66 9.06 40.18
CA LEU A 656 13.74 8.19 40.67
C LEU A 656 13.30 7.17 41.75
N SER A 657 12.04 7.23 42.19
CA SER A 657 11.49 6.32 43.20
C SER A 657 11.11 4.97 42.61
N ASP A 658 11.14 3.92 43.42
CA ASP A 658 10.54 2.62 43.12
C ASP A 658 9.02 2.74 43.32
N TYR A 659 8.26 2.85 42.23
CA TYR A 659 6.83 3.11 42.28
C TYR A 659 6.01 1.83 42.34
N ASP A 660 6.47 0.77 41.69
CA ASP A 660 5.81 -0.53 41.72
C ASP A 660 6.16 -1.37 42.96
N GLY A 661 7.21 -1.03 43.69
CA GLY A 661 7.66 -1.64 44.95
C GLY A 661 8.44 -2.95 44.79
N ASP A 662 9.04 -3.21 43.63
CA ASP A 662 9.83 -4.42 43.35
C ASP A 662 11.30 -4.33 43.83
N GLY A 663 11.73 -3.14 44.25
CA GLY A 663 13.07 -2.83 44.71
C GLY A 663 14.01 -2.25 43.65
N ASN A 664 13.53 -2.05 42.41
CA ASN A 664 14.31 -1.57 41.28
C ASN A 664 14.06 -0.09 40.97
N THR A 665 14.97 0.77 41.39
CA THR A 665 14.87 2.23 41.16
C THR A 665 15.46 2.69 39.81
N ALA A 666 16.01 1.77 39.02
CA ALA A 666 16.79 2.07 37.82
C ALA A 666 16.12 1.64 36.51
N GLU A 667 14.99 0.93 36.58
CA GLU A 667 14.27 0.50 35.39
C GLU A 667 13.53 1.64 34.67
N PRO A 668 13.20 1.48 33.38
CA PRO A 668 12.36 2.43 32.65
C PRO A 668 11.02 2.70 33.34
N LEU A 669 10.47 3.91 33.15
CA LEU A 669 9.13 4.23 33.66
C LEU A 669 8.02 3.36 33.03
N GLU A 670 8.27 2.81 31.85
CA GLU A 670 7.39 1.78 31.27
C GLU A 670 7.30 0.55 32.17
N ALA A 671 8.43 0.08 32.70
CA ALA A 671 8.48 -1.09 33.59
C ALA A 671 7.76 -0.81 34.91
N GLU A 672 7.93 0.39 35.48
CA GLU A 672 7.17 0.82 36.67
C GLU A 672 5.66 0.79 36.43
N VAL A 673 5.19 1.35 35.31
CA VAL A 673 3.75 1.32 34.96
C VAL A 673 3.27 -0.13 34.77
N GLU A 674 4.07 -0.98 34.14
CA GLU A 674 3.77 -2.41 33.94
C GLU A 674 3.68 -3.16 35.28
N GLY A 675 4.62 -2.92 36.19
CA GLY A 675 4.65 -3.51 37.53
C GLY A 675 3.49 -3.05 38.41
N MET A 676 3.19 -1.74 38.40
CA MET A 676 2.00 -1.18 39.06
C MET A 676 0.72 -1.81 38.50
N ALA A 677 0.64 -1.99 37.17
CA ALA A 677 -0.50 -2.65 36.54
C ALA A 677 -0.57 -4.15 36.90
N ALA A 678 0.55 -4.85 37.04
CA ALA A 678 0.61 -6.24 37.50
C ALA A 678 0.12 -6.38 38.95
N ARG A 679 0.45 -5.43 39.83
CA ARG A 679 -0.10 -5.34 41.19
C ARG A 679 -1.62 -5.15 41.17
N LEU A 680 -2.11 -4.30 40.28
CA LEU A 680 -3.56 -4.11 40.07
C LEU A 680 -4.24 -5.38 39.57
N LEU A 681 -3.69 -6.05 38.57
CA LEU A 681 -4.25 -7.32 38.08
C LEU A 681 -4.27 -8.38 39.19
N THR A 682 -3.23 -8.43 40.04
CA THR A 682 -3.18 -9.32 41.19
C THR A 682 -4.28 -9.00 42.21
N ALA A 683 -4.50 -7.72 42.52
CA ALA A 683 -5.60 -7.30 43.40
C ALA A 683 -6.98 -7.64 42.81
N MET A 684 -7.17 -7.43 41.50
CA MET A 684 -8.38 -7.82 40.77
C MET A 684 -8.63 -9.32 40.84
N ARG A 685 -7.59 -10.15 40.70
CA ARG A 685 -7.67 -11.61 40.85
C ARG A 685 -7.99 -12.03 42.29
N GLY A 686 -7.42 -11.34 43.27
CA GLY A 686 -7.70 -11.58 44.70
C GLY A 686 -9.19 -11.44 45.02
N VAL A 687 -9.85 -10.38 44.55
CA VAL A 687 -11.28 -10.15 44.80
C VAL A 687 -12.21 -11.05 43.98
N THR A 688 -11.69 -11.74 42.96
CA THR A 688 -12.44 -12.71 42.14
C THR A 688 -12.11 -14.17 42.46
N ASN A 689 -11.37 -14.45 43.53
CA ASN A 689 -10.90 -15.79 43.88
C ASN A 689 -10.09 -16.48 42.75
N ASN A 690 -9.20 -15.70 42.14
CA ASN A 690 -8.39 -16.04 40.97
C ASN A 690 -9.21 -16.48 39.75
N GLY A 691 -10.43 -15.98 39.60
CA GLY A 691 -11.33 -16.34 38.50
C GLY A 691 -11.28 -15.40 37.29
N LEU A 692 -10.25 -14.55 37.19
CA LEU A 692 -10.12 -13.52 36.16
C LEU A 692 -8.73 -13.57 35.51
N CYS A 693 -8.70 -13.50 34.18
CA CYS A 693 -7.49 -13.24 33.42
C CYS A 693 -7.73 -12.11 32.38
N TYR A 694 -6.66 -11.54 31.84
CA TYR A 694 -6.70 -10.51 30.80
C TYR A 694 -5.94 -10.95 29.54
N ASN A 695 -6.54 -10.74 28.38
CA ASN A 695 -5.90 -10.87 27.06
C ASN A 695 -6.17 -9.58 26.27
N GLY A 696 -5.11 -8.81 26.00
CA GLY A 696 -5.22 -7.51 25.31
C GLY A 696 -5.65 -7.60 23.84
N ASP A 697 -5.50 -8.75 23.20
CA ASP A 697 -5.65 -8.90 21.75
C ASP A 697 -7.04 -9.39 21.34
N VAL A 698 -7.75 -10.03 22.28
CA VAL A 698 -9.05 -10.68 22.03
C VAL A 698 -10.16 -9.99 22.83
N ASN A 699 -11.18 -9.48 22.14
CA ASN A 699 -12.37 -8.93 22.77
C ASN A 699 -13.20 -10.04 23.46
N PRO A 700 -13.73 -9.85 24.69
CA PRO A 700 -13.85 -8.60 25.46
C PRO A 700 -12.72 -8.34 26.48
N TYR A 701 -11.54 -8.90 26.25
CA TYR A 701 -10.28 -8.71 26.99
C TYR A 701 -10.21 -9.33 28.37
N PHE A 702 -11.31 -9.34 29.12
CA PHE A 702 -11.39 -10.00 30.42
C PHE A 702 -12.18 -11.29 30.31
N PHE A 703 -11.56 -12.40 30.72
CA PHE A 703 -12.10 -13.74 30.62
C PHE A 703 -12.11 -14.42 31.98
N LYS A 704 -12.94 -15.46 32.12
CA LYS A 704 -12.88 -16.31 33.30
C LYS A 704 -11.61 -17.14 33.24
N ASP A 705 -10.80 -17.02 34.29
CA ASP A 705 -9.63 -17.87 34.51
C ASP A 705 -10.13 -19.17 35.15
N THR A 706 -10.28 -20.20 34.31
CA THR A 706 -10.93 -21.45 34.67
C THR A 706 -9.98 -22.41 35.39
N ASP A 707 -8.70 -22.38 35.04
CA ASP A 707 -7.66 -23.17 35.68
C ASP A 707 -6.92 -22.41 36.81
N LYS A 708 -7.20 -21.11 36.96
CA LYS A 708 -6.69 -20.20 37.99
C LYS A 708 -5.20 -19.94 37.90
N ASN A 709 -4.60 -20.12 36.72
CA ASN A 709 -3.16 -19.95 36.52
C ASN A 709 -2.74 -18.46 36.38
N GLY A 710 -3.69 -17.56 36.13
CA GLY A 710 -3.47 -16.12 36.00
C GLY A 710 -3.21 -15.57 34.62
N THR A 711 -3.23 -16.43 33.61
CA THR A 711 -3.02 -16.10 32.21
C THR A 711 -4.23 -16.57 31.42
N CYS A 712 -4.58 -15.89 30.34
CA CYS A 712 -5.65 -16.38 29.47
C CYS A 712 -5.07 -17.31 28.42
N SER A 713 -5.38 -18.60 28.53
CA SER A 713 -5.12 -19.54 27.44
C SER A 713 -5.95 -19.22 26.19
N ALA A 714 -5.59 -19.84 25.05
CA ALA A 714 -6.40 -19.75 23.83
C ALA A 714 -7.83 -20.30 24.03
N THR A 715 -7.98 -21.33 24.87
CA THR A 715 -9.28 -21.91 25.23
C THR A 715 -10.12 -21.00 26.11
N GLU A 716 -9.49 -20.14 26.91
CA GLU A 716 -10.19 -19.18 27.78
C GLU A 716 -10.49 -17.86 27.06
N SER A 717 -9.65 -17.47 26.10
CA SER A 717 -9.77 -16.23 25.32
C SER A 717 -10.83 -16.33 24.23
N VAL A 718 -12.02 -16.80 24.57
CA VAL A 718 -13.17 -16.95 23.66
C VAL A 718 -14.38 -16.20 24.20
N SER A 719 -15.20 -15.62 23.33
CA SER A 719 -16.30 -14.74 23.75
C SER A 719 -17.31 -15.42 24.69
N ALA A 720 -17.53 -16.73 24.56
CA ALA A 720 -18.39 -17.50 25.46
C ALA A 720 -17.85 -17.58 26.91
N ASN A 721 -16.55 -17.39 27.08
CA ASN A 721 -15.87 -17.39 28.38
C ASN A 721 -15.60 -15.97 28.91
N ALA A 722 -16.27 -14.96 28.35
CA ALA A 722 -16.18 -13.59 28.83
C ALA A 722 -16.44 -13.49 30.34
N PHE A 723 -15.65 -12.68 31.02
CA PHE A 723 -15.86 -12.39 32.42
C PHE A 723 -17.08 -11.49 32.59
N ALA A 724 -18.11 -12.01 33.27
CA ALA A 724 -19.37 -11.31 33.53
C ALA A 724 -19.58 -10.82 34.98
N PRO A 725 -18.99 -11.42 36.05
CA PRO A 725 -19.31 -11.04 37.43
C PRO A 725 -18.53 -9.79 37.88
N PHE A 726 -18.64 -8.70 37.12
CA PHE A 726 -18.06 -7.42 37.48
C PHE A 726 -18.82 -6.79 38.66
N THR A 727 -18.08 -6.37 39.68
CA THR A 727 -18.58 -5.48 40.75
C THR A 727 -18.31 -4.02 40.36
N PRO A 728 -18.98 -3.03 40.99
CA PRO A 728 -18.67 -1.62 40.74
C PRO A 728 -17.20 -1.25 40.95
N ALA A 729 -16.56 -1.80 41.99
CA ALA A 729 -15.12 -1.61 42.24
C ALA A 729 -14.26 -2.23 41.12
N LEU A 730 -14.60 -3.45 40.69
CA LEU A 730 -13.87 -4.16 39.64
C LEU A 730 -13.99 -3.48 38.28
N VAL A 731 -15.14 -2.86 37.94
CA VAL A 731 -15.27 -2.09 36.68
C VAL A 731 -14.30 -0.91 36.65
N LYS A 732 -14.19 -0.17 37.77
CA LYS A 732 -13.29 1.01 37.89
C LYS A 732 -11.83 0.59 37.74
N ALA A 733 -11.44 -0.44 38.49
CA ALA A 733 -10.09 -1.00 38.44
C ALA A 733 -9.74 -1.58 37.06
N ALA A 734 -10.63 -2.38 36.47
CA ALA A 734 -10.42 -2.96 35.15
C ALA A 734 -10.26 -1.90 34.06
N HIS A 735 -10.99 -0.78 34.18
CA HIS A 735 -10.87 0.34 33.25
C HIS A 735 -9.50 1.04 33.36
N ASN A 736 -9.03 1.33 34.57
CA ASN A 736 -7.70 1.91 34.79
C ASN A 736 -6.57 0.97 34.36
N TYR A 737 -6.72 -0.33 34.64
CA TYR A 737 -5.81 -1.36 34.12
C TYR A 737 -5.80 -1.36 32.58
N GLN A 738 -6.96 -1.31 31.94
CA GLN A 738 -7.00 -1.30 30.47
C GLN A 738 -6.38 -0.02 29.90
N LEU A 739 -6.56 1.14 30.55
CA LEU A 739 -5.93 2.39 30.12
C LEU A 739 -4.40 2.25 30.04
N SER A 740 -3.75 1.69 31.07
CA SER A 740 -2.30 1.49 31.03
C SER A 740 -1.86 0.50 29.94
N LYS A 741 -2.69 -0.50 29.60
CA LYS A 741 -2.41 -1.47 28.52
C LYS A 741 -2.76 -0.97 27.11
N LYS A 742 -3.62 0.05 26.98
CA LYS A 742 -4.09 0.57 25.68
C LYS A 742 -3.45 1.88 25.29
N ASP A 743 -2.71 2.51 26.19
CA ASP A 743 -1.75 3.57 25.89
C ASP A 743 -0.32 3.06 26.14
N PRO A 744 0.37 2.50 25.12
CA PRO A 744 1.76 2.06 25.25
C PRO A 744 2.73 3.18 25.65
N GLY A 745 2.35 4.44 25.40
CA GLY A 745 3.11 5.61 25.80
C GLY A 745 2.66 6.19 27.15
N ALA A 746 1.84 5.50 27.95
CA ALA A 746 1.30 5.99 29.22
C ALA A 746 2.38 6.57 30.15
N TRP A 747 3.54 5.93 30.19
CA TRP A 747 4.71 6.35 30.95
C TRP A 747 5.30 7.69 30.49
N ALA A 748 5.13 8.05 29.21
CA ALA A 748 5.58 9.33 28.65
C ALA A 748 4.45 10.37 28.62
N HIS A 749 3.23 9.95 28.29
CA HIS A 749 2.09 10.84 28.09
C HIS A 749 1.62 11.47 29.40
N ASN A 750 1.60 10.72 30.51
CA ASN A 750 1.34 11.25 31.85
C ASN A 750 1.61 10.21 32.96
N PHE A 751 2.89 9.92 33.24
CA PHE A 751 3.30 8.92 34.25
C PHE A 751 2.56 9.10 35.59
N ASN A 752 2.54 10.33 36.10
CA ASN A 752 1.89 10.64 37.39
C ASN A 752 0.40 10.28 37.37
N TYR A 753 -0.33 10.68 36.33
CA TYR A 753 -1.75 10.40 36.24
C TYR A 753 -2.02 8.90 36.23
N VAL A 754 -1.31 8.14 35.39
CA VAL A 754 -1.53 6.69 35.25
C VAL A 754 -1.09 5.95 36.51
N GLY A 755 0.08 6.25 37.08
CA GLY A 755 0.53 5.63 38.33
C GLY A 755 -0.40 5.92 39.50
N GLN A 756 -0.96 7.13 39.61
CA GLN A 756 -1.97 7.47 40.61
C GLN A 756 -3.25 6.66 40.44
N LEU A 757 -3.73 6.50 39.19
CA LEU A 757 -4.90 5.67 38.89
C LEU A 757 -4.68 4.20 39.27
N LEU A 758 -3.52 3.63 38.93
CA LEU A 758 -3.19 2.24 39.24
C LEU A 758 -3.06 2.02 40.75
N TYR A 759 -2.37 2.92 41.46
CA TYR A 759 -2.23 2.89 42.91
C TYR A 759 -3.60 2.95 43.61
N ASP A 760 -4.41 3.96 43.28
CA ASP A 760 -5.71 4.16 43.92
C ASP A 760 -6.69 3.04 43.56
N SER A 761 -6.54 2.38 42.40
CA SER A 761 -7.31 1.19 42.06
C SER A 761 -6.96 -0.03 42.92
N VAL A 762 -5.68 -0.24 43.26
CA VAL A 762 -5.30 -1.30 44.21
C VAL A 762 -5.83 -0.96 45.59
N GLU A 763 -5.73 0.30 46.02
CA GLU A 763 -6.23 0.76 47.31
C GLU A 763 -7.75 0.55 47.44
N ASP A 764 -8.54 0.92 46.43
CA ASP A 764 -10.01 0.75 46.43
C ASP A 764 -10.42 -0.73 46.48
N LEU A 765 -9.71 -1.61 45.75
CA LEU A 765 -10.02 -3.04 45.73
C LEU A 765 -9.68 -3.75 47.04
N THR A 766 -8.57 -3.36 47.66
CA THR A 766 -8.06 -4.03 48.87
C THR A 766 -8.53 -3.38 50.17
N GLY A 767 -9.00 -2.13 50.10
CA GLY A 767 -9.37 -1.33 51.26
C GLY A 767 -8.19 -0.81 52.08
N ALA A 768 -6.95 -0.91 51.57
CA ALA A 768 -5.74 -0.48 52.23
C ALA A 768 -4.70 0.03 51.23
N ALA A 769 -3.81 0.91 51.70
CA ALA A 769 -2.67 1.36 50.89
C ALA A 769 -1.84 0.14 50.42
N PRO A 770 -1.50 0.05 49.12
CA PRO A 770 -0.71 -1.07 48.61
C PRO A 770 0.67 -1.09 49.26
N LEU A 771 1.10 -2.26 49.75
CA LEU A 771 2.40 -2.43 50.39
C LEU A 771 3.54 -2.19 49.38
N ASN A 772 4.52 -1.37 49.77
CA ASN A 772 5.75 -1.02 49.04
C ASN A 772 5.57 -0.28 47.71
N MET A 773 4.35 -0.17 47.20
CA MET A 773 4.05 0.67 46.04
C MET A 773 4.08 2.14 46.47
N GLN A 774 4.65 3.00 45.64
CA GLN A 774 4.63 4.44 45.86
C GLN A 774 3.63 5.12 44.93
N ARG A 775 2.81 6.01 45.47
CA ARG A 775 1.93 6.86 44.68
C ARG A 775 2.74 8.04 44.12
N PRO A 776 2.79 8.25 42.78
CA PRO A 776 3.50 9.37 42.17
C PRO A 776 2.96 10.75 42.53
#